data_AF-A0A1Y4GE32-F1
#
_entry.id   AF-A0A1Y4GE32-F1
#
_cell.length_a   1.000
_cell.length_b   1.000
_cell.length_c   1.000
_cell.angle_alpha   90.00
_cell.angle_beta   90.00
_cell.angle_gamma   90.00
#
_symmetry.space_group_name_H-M   'P 1'
#
loop_
_entity.id
_entity.type
_entity.pdbx_description
1 polymer ?
#
loop_
_entity_poly.entity_id
_entity_poly.type
_entity_poly.pdbx_seq_one_letter_code
_entity_poly.pdbx_strand_id
1 'polypeptide(L)'
;MSVFAKLTAALCAALVIFAPLPARAAQFPAHSRETREHFRSWGFPHDDGVVLVLCGGGMKGLAHIGVFEVLERENIPIAAVVGTSMGAIMGGLYSAGYTPAEMREILSKVNLMEIMSGRAGADNGKSSFNAPPAPNDALLSVTINENNQTQGRRAVLNAKNLYAFLSELTADVTSTDFDYLKYPFAAVATNLLNGDTVVLRNGNLASALRASMSIPIVFDPWPMDGMLLVDGGLKANLPVLEAKKIFPGHPIVAVNLSPEDITKKDTDMRSMFDVAGQTLDIMMIDQMRANAAAADLIIAPDVKGFSTFESGGYDRIIDAGTRAAGASVAELHRLVEEKCGVWDHRLERRRRHEPPKVVEIRFEGVPEGISERLYEKYDHWLDKPLDMKLVSQAVEEMSKYEDVKAVDGHTERLSRGTVAVVFRVERPAKYEIGVDGYASNLHGNRWFAVTATARDTFLDGDAAALDLRLGTTWGSMLRYFTPMSINNDQWGLTLAARREKYEPLYMSGETELERYTAKLAWYKRLSDRMRVGVGYAGELVTSYDDGDDEHGPYLTFSFNNLDDPILPTRGFEVVSDFWFPIGHDVVSSTRFTSYIPIMKDNKVVFGGGLKTGDGDSLAYAATLGTHNELYSLGQHPLVGDQAYWLHLGIERAFMRSWWGGLNVEIFGNYGRVMGGPDDEESRWEAGLAFSAPTNNFNSKLIFVYDQDGGFTVGYSVGIPRFWDGPLP
;
A
#
# COMPACT_ATOMS: atom_id res chain seq x y z
N MET A 1 -17.11 -42.02 -4.22
CA MET A 1 -17.71 -41.45 -2.98
C MET A 1 -17.10 -41.98 -1.67
N SER A 2 -15.86 -42.50 -1.65
CA SER A 2 -15.24 -43.04 -0.42
C SER A 2 -13.82 -42.52 -0.10
N VAL A 3 -13.37 -41.46 -0.78
CA VAL A 3 -12.09 -40.76 -0.49
C VAL A 3 -12.36 -39.44 0.24
N PHE A 4 -13.44 -38.74 -0.13
CA PHE A 4 -13.85 -37.47 0.52
C PHE A 4 -14.28 -37.63 1.98
N ALA A 5 -14.90 -38.76 2.36
CA ALA A 5 -15.33 -39.00 3.74
C ALA A 5 -14.20 -39.44 4.70
N LYS A 6 -13.05 -39.88 4.16
CA LYS A 6 -11.88 -40.26 4.97
C LYS A 6 -10.97 -39.08 5.29
N LEU A 7 -10.96 -38.02 4.48
CA LEU A 7 -10.23 -36.78 4.78
C LEU A 7 -10.93 -35.94 5.88
N THR A 8 -12.26 -35.99 5.97
CA THR A 8 -13.02 -35.21 6.96
C THR A 8 -12.91 -35.77 8.38
N ALA A 9 -12.71 -37.09 8.53
CA ALA A 9 -12.56 -37.73 9.83
C ALA A 9 -11.14 -37.57 10.44
N ALA A 10 -10.11 -37.37 9.61
CA ALA A 10 -8.74 -37.13 10.07
C ALA A 10 -8.54 -35.70 10.59
N LEU A 11 -9.31 -34.72 10.11
CA LEU A 11 -9.24 -33.33 10.57
C LEU A 11 -9.89 -33.11 11.95
N CYS A 12 -10.78 -33.99 12.41
CA CYS A 12 -11.49 -33.84 13.69
C CYS A 12 -10.85 -34.59 14.88
N ALA A 13 -9.78 -35.37 14.66
CA ALA A 13 -9.15 -36.17 15.73
C ALA A 13 -7.76 -35.68 16.18
N ALA A 14 -7.22 -34.60 15.58
CA ALA A 14 -5.95 -33.98 15.99
C ALA A 14 -6.12 -32.78 16.95
N LEU A 15 -7.35 -32.47 17.34
CA LEU A 15 -7.68 -31.55 18.42
C LEU A 15 -7.87 -32.36 19.70
N VAL A 16 -6.80 -32.55 20.47
CA VAL A 16 -6.76 -32.72 21.94
C VAL A 16 -5.37 -33.28 22.34
N ILE A 17 -4.69 -32.53 23.23
CA ILE A 17 -3.40 -32.80 23.91
C ILE A 17 -2.15 -32.41 23.10
N PHE A 18 -1.83 -31.12 23.11
CA PHE A 18 -0.46 -30.65 23.36
C PHE A 18 -0.53 -29.50 24.34
N ALA A 19 -0.08 -29.73 25.57
CA ALA A 19 0.18 -28.66 26.52
C ALA A 19 1.42 -27.89 26.02
N PRO A 20 1.34 -26.57 25.77
CA PRO A 20 2.53 -25.81 25.49
C PRO A 20 3.34 -25.66 26.78
N LEU A 21 4.61 -26.04 26.72
CA LEU A 21 5.63 -25.58 27.68
C LEU A 21 5.59 -24.03 27.69
N PRO A 22 5.65 -23.38 28.86
CA PRO A 22 5.63 -21.94 28.92
C PRO A 22 6.91 -21.38 28.28
N ALA A 23 6.79 -20.85 27.07
CA ALA A 23 7.74 -19.89 26.55
C ALA A 23 7.77 -18.74 27.57
N ARG A 24 8.94 -18.53 28.17
CA ARG A 24 9.14 -17.56 29.23
C ARG A 24 8.99 -16.16 28.61
N ALA A 25 7.76 -15.67 28.61
CA ALA A 25 7.45 -14.31 28.21
C ALA A 25 8.28 -13.37 29.08
N ALA A 26 8.93 -12.39 28.45
CA ALA A 26 9.37 -11.19 29.14
C ALA A 26 8.11 -10.35 29.49
N GLN A 27 7.24 -10.91 30.33
CA GLN A 27 6.28 -10.14 31.10
C GLN A 27 7.06 -9.57 32.27
N PHE A 28 7.18 -8.24 32.34
CA PHE A 28 7.38 -7.62 33.64
C PHE A 28 6.06 -7.84 34.42
N PRO A 29 6.05 -8.64 35.50
CA PRO A 29 4.85 -8.76 36.31
C PRO A 29 4.46 -7.36 36.79
N ALA A 30 3.21 -6.94 36.61
CA ALA A 30 2.72 -5.58 36.93
C ALA A 30 2.99 -5.11 38.38
N HIS A 31 3.43 -6.01 39.26
CA HIS A 31 3.78 -5.75 40.65
C HIS A 31 5.20 -6.20 41.06
N SER A 32 6.06 -6.57 40.11
CA SER A 32 7.43 -7.01 40.42
C SER A 32 8.26 -5.89 41.03
N ARG A 33 9.26 -6.29 41.83
CA ARG A 33 10.21 -5.37 42.42
C ARG A 33 11.04 -4.69 41.34
N GLU A 34 11.43 -5.40 40.28
CA GLU A 34 12.10 -4.80 39.12
C GLU A 34 11.23 -3.75 38.44
N THR A 35 9.93 -3.97 38.26
CA THR A 35 9.01 -2.98 37.69
C THR A 35 8.94 -1.72 38.56
N ARG A 36 8.83 -1.86 39.89
CA ARG A 36 8.81 -0.71 40.82
C ARG A 36 10.16 -0.01 40.92
N GLU A 37 11.26 -0.74 40.87
CA GLU A 37 12.61 -0.18 40.85
C GLU A 37 12.90 0.50 39.51
N HIS A 38 12.36 -0.01 38.40
CA HIS A 38 12.39 0.60 37.07
C HIS A 38 11.64 1.93 37.06
N PHE A 39 10.37 1.96 37.53
CA PHE A 39 9.57 3.18 37.69
C PHE A 39 10.23 4.22 38.61
N ARG A 40 10.88 3.80 39.70
CA ARG A 40 11.60 4.70 40.62
C ARG A 40 12.93 5.21 40.07
N SER A 41 13.63 4.39 39.27
CA SER A 41 14.92 4.76 38.69
C SER A 41 14.82 5.78 37.57
N TRP A 42 13.64 5.89 36.95
CA TRP A 42 13.41 6.76 35.79
C TRP A 42 13.09 8.20 36.17
N GLY A 43 12.58 8.45 37.39
CA GLY A 43 12.33 9.80 37.90
C GLY A 43 11.50 10.62 36.91
N PHE A 44 10.18 10.45 36.94
CA PHE A 44 9.28 11.23 36.09
C PHE A 44 9.65 12.72 36.18
N PRO A 45 9.96 13.38 35.05
CA PRO A 45 10.26 14.81 35.07
C PRO A 45 9.02 15.67 35.32
N HIS A 46 7.82 15.06 35.28
CA HIS A 46 6.52 15.71 35.38
C HIS A 46 5.69 15.05 36.50
N ASP A 47 5.86 15.53 37.72
CA ASP A 47 5.11 15.05 38.89
C ASP A 47 3.68 15.64 38.98
N ASP A 48 3.32 16.55 38.06
CA ASP A 48 2.04 17.28 38.02
C ASP A 48 1.42 17.20 36.60
N GLY A 49 0.12 17.44 36.43
CA GLY A 49 -0.53 17.45 35.12
C GLY A 49 -1.37 16.22 34.76
N VAL A 50 -2.17 16.35 33.69
CA VAL A 50 -3.12 15.31 33.26
C VAL A 50 -2.49 14.29 32.32
N VAL A 51 -2.90 13.04 32.42
CA VAL A 51 -2.61 12.02 31.41
C VAL A 51 -3.71 12.08 30.36
N LEU A 52 -3.33 12.38 29.12
CA LEU A 52 -4.23 12.48 28.00
C LEU A 52 -4.41 11.11 27.34
N VAL A 53 -5.63 10.58 27.33
CA VAL A 53 -5.96 9.29 26.74
C VAL A 53 -6.74 9.50 25.44
N LEU A 54 -6.24 8.96 24.33
CA LEU A 54 -6.75 9.22 22.98
C LEU A 54 -7.35 7.96 22.38
N CYS A 55 -8.66 8.02 22.10
CA CYS A 55 -9.40 6.91 21.51
C CYS A 55 -9.00 6.63 20.05
N GLY A 56 -9.06 5.37 19.65
CA GLY A 56 -9.06 4.97 18.24
C GLY A 56 -10.38 5.32 17.54
N GLY A 57 -10.33 5.53 16.22
CA GLY A 57 -11.52 5.91 15.45
C GLY A 57 -11.31 6.10 13.96
N GLY A 58 -10.22 5.56 13.39
CA GLY A 58 -9.81 5.82 12.01
C GLY A 58 -9.76 7.33 11.74
N MET A 59 -10.35 7.77 10.63
CA MET A 59 -10.39 9.19 10.24
C MET A 59 -11.07 10.11 11.24
N LYS A 60 -11.94 9.60 12.14
CA LYS A 60 -12.50 10.41 13.23
C LYS A 60 -11.43 10.89 14.21
N GLY A 61 -10.30 10.18 14.28
CA GLY A 61 -9.14 10.54 15.11
C GLY A 61 -8.54 11.91 14.78
N LEU A 62 -8.83 12.49 13.62
CA LEU A 62 -8.46 13.87 13.30
C LEU A 62 -9.05 14.89 14.30
N ALA A 63 -10.14 14.56 14.98
CA ALA A 63 -10.71 15.39 16.04
C ALA A 63 -9.72 15.66 17.19
N HIS A 64 -8.76 14.76 17.42
CA HIS A 64 -7.73 14.94 18.46
C HIS A 64 -6.91 16.22 18.24
N ILE A 65 -6.65 16.61 16.98
CA ILE A 65 -5.92 17.85 16.65
C ILE A 65 -6.65 19.06 17.22
N GLY A 66 -7.98 19.12 17.09
CA GLY A 66 -8.78 20.23 17.61
C GLY A 66 -8.84 20.25 19.13
N VAL A 67 -8.74 19.07 19.77
CA VAL A 67 -8.58 18.99 21.23
C VAL A 67 -7.22 19.55 21.64
N PHE A 68 -6.13 19.17 20.98
CA PHE A 68 -4.79 19.69 21.26
C PHE A 68 -4.72 21.22 21.13
N GLU A 69 -5.36 21.81 20.12
CA GLU A 69 -5.45 23.27 19.95
C GLU A 69 -6.02 23.97 21.18
N VAL A 70 -7.07 23.40 21.77
CA VAL A 70 -7.69 23.97 22.97
C VAL A 70 -6.79 23.75 24.19
N LEU A 71 -6.22 22.55 24.36
CA LEU A 71 -5.33 22.27 25.49
C LEU A 71 -4.11 23.20 25.49
N GLU A 72 -3.50 23.46 24.33
CA GLU A 72 -2.38 24.39 24.21
C GLU A 72 -2.82 25.84 24.45
N ARG A 73 -3.93 26.28 23.86
CA ARG A 73 -4.46 27.64 24.04
C ARG A 73 -4.77 27.96 25.50
N GLU A 74 -5.31 26.99 26.22
CA GLU A 74 -5.69 27.12 27.63
C GLU A 74 -4.55 26.77 28.60
N ASN A 75 -3.37 26.41 28.09
CA ASN A 75 -2.17 26.02 28.87
C ASN A 75 -2.45 24.86 29.86
N ILE A 76 -3.21 23.85 29.44
CA ILE A 76 -3.46 22.66 30.27
C ILE A 76 -2.17 21.84 30.39
N PRO A 77 -1.68 21.55 31.62
CA PRO A 77 -0.45 20.78 31.81
C PRO A 77 -0.65 19.31 31.48
N ILE A 78 0.13 18.78 30.54
CA ILE A 78 0.08 17.38 30.10
C ILE A 78 1.28 16.63 30.68
N ALA A 79 1.01 15.59 31.47
CA ALA A 79 2.01 14.73 32.09
C ALA A 79 2.45 13.59 31.17
N ALA A 80 1.52 13.02 30.41
CA ALA A 80 1.78 11.94 29.45
C ALA A 80 0.62 11.79 28.45
N VAL A 81 0.85 11.07 27.37
CA VAL A 81 -0.14 10.74 26.33
C VAL A 81 -0.20 9.23 26.12
N VAL A 82 -1.41 8.66 26.12
CA VAL A 82 -1.64 7.25 25.80
C VAL A 82 -2.67 7.15 24.69
N GLY A 83 -2.38 6.42 23.61
CA GLY A 83 -3.25 6.35 22.45
C GLY A 83 -3.42 4.97 21.86
N THR A 84 -4.55 4.76 21.18
CA THR A 84 -4.86 3.54 20.41
C THR A 84 -5.20 3.90 18.97
N SER A 85 -4.70 3.13 17.99
CA SER A 85 -5.00 3.31 16.56
C SER A 85 -4.68 4.74 16.09
N MET A 86 -5.63 5.46 15.47
CA MET A 86 -5.44 6.87 15.12
C MET A 86 -5.14 7.76 16.34
N GLY A 87 -5.64 7.42 17.53
CA GLY A 87 -5.26 8.10 18.78
C GLY A 87 -3.79 7.93 19.13
N ALA A 88 -3.20 6.76 18.81
CA ALA A 88 -1.77 6.55 18.95
C ALA A 88 -1.00 7.42 17.94
N ILE A 89 -1.43 7.47 16.67
CA ILE A 89 -0.76 8.31 15.66
C ILE A 89 -0.76 9.79 16.06
N MET A 90 -1.94 10.34 16.37
CA MET A 90 -2.06 11.76 16.75
C MET A 90 -1.31 12.06 18.05
N GLY A 91 -1.43 11.18 19.05
CA GLY A 91 -0.72 11.30 20.32
C GLY A 91 0.78 11.19 20.18
N GLY A 92 1.27 10.25 19.36
CA GLY A 92 2.69 10.03 19.13
C GLY A 92 3.35 11.19 18.41
N LEU A 93 2.70 11.77 17.39
CA LEU A 93 3.17 12.99 16.74
C LEU A 93 3.18 14.17 17.72
N TYR A 94 2.12 14.32 18.53
CA TYR A 94 2.02 15.40 19.52
C TYR A 94 3.12 15.29 20.58
N SER A 95 3.34 14.09 21.09
CA SER A 95 4.44 13.74 22.00
C SER A 95 5.81 13.91 21.35
N ALA A 96 5.97 13.63 20.06
CA ALA A 96 7.22 13.89 19.33
C ALA A 96 7.53 15.38 19.17
N GLY A 97 6.56 16.26 19.43
CA GLY A 97 6.74 17.71 19.47
C GLY A 97 6.03 18.48 18.36
N TYR A 98 5.30 17.80 17.47
CA TYR A 98 4.50 18.45 16.45
C TYR A 98 3.40 19.29 17.10
N THR A 99 3.28 20.53 16.64
CA THR A 99 2.19 21.42 17.00
C THR A 99 0.92 21.05 16.22
N PRO A 100 -0.29 21.37 16.74
CA PRO A 100 -1.53 21.14 16.01
C PRO A 100 -1.57 21.83 14.64
N ALA A 101 -0.91 22.98 14.51
CA ALA A 101 -0.78 23.71 13.25
C ALA A 101 0.06 22.95 12.21
N GLU A 102 1.21 22.40 12.61
CA GLU A 102 2.05 21.57 11.74
C GLU A 102 1.31 20.28 11.32
N MET A 103 0.56 19.66 12.24
CA MET A 103 -0.27 18.49 11.91
C MET A 103 -1.33 18.82 10.87
N ARG A 104 -2.01 19.97 10.97
CA ARG A 104 -2.95 20.44 9.94
C ARG A 104 -2.26 20.68 8.61
N GLU A 105 -1.08 21.29 8.61
CA GLU A 105 -0.32 21.54 7.40
C GLU A 105 0.05 20.22 6.69
N ILE A 106 0.50 19.22 7.44
CA ILE A 106 0.77 17.87 6.89
C ILE A 106 -0.49 17.30 6.25
N LEU A 107 -1.62 17.29 6.95
CA LEU A 107 -2.90 16.76 6.46
C LEU A 107 -3.44 17.50 5.23
N SER A 108 -3.08 18.78 5.05
CA SER A 108 -3.47 19.55 3.86
C SER A 108 -2.69 19.13 2.60
N LYS A 109 -1.54 18.48 2.77
CA LYS A 109 -0.61 18.11 1.69
C LYS A 109 -0.65 16.62 1.32
N VAL A 110 -1.25 15.78 2.18
CA VAL A 110 -1.26 14.31 2.00
C VAL A 110 -2.67 13.75 1.90
N ASN A 111 -2.84 12.69 1.12
CA ASN A 111 -4.06 11.91 1.10
C ASN A 111 -3.90 10.67 1.99
N LEU A 112 -4.35 10.79 3.24
CA LEU A 112 -4.20 9.72 4.24
C LEU A 112 -4.91 8.42 3.83
N MET A 113 -6.00 8.48 3.05
CA MET A 113 -6.65 7.26 2.52
C MET A 113 -5.78 6.51 1.51
N GLU A 114 -5.06 7.22 0.65
CA GLU A 114 -4.15 6.61 -0.35
C GLU A 114 -2.93 5.99 0.32
N ILE A 115 -2.39 6.64 1.36
CA ILE A 115 -1.30 6.11 2.18
C ILE A 115 -1.75 4.83 2.91
N MET A 116 -2.91 4.88 3.58
CA MET A 116 -3.45 3.74 4.31
C MET A 116 -3.77 2.56 3.38
N SER A 117 -4.32 2.81 2.19
CA SER A 117 -4.62 1.74 1.22
C SER A 117 -3.39 1.12 0.53
N GLY A 118 -2.18 1.58 0.86
CA GLY A 118 -0.96 1.06 0.23
C GLY A 118 -0.87 1.42 -1.25
N ARG A 119 -1.56 2.49 -1.67
CA ARG A 119 -1.56 2.97 -3.06
C ARG A 119 -0.49 4.01 -3.32
N ALA A 120 -0.18 4.82 -2.32
CA ALA A 120 0.81 5.88 -2.43
C ALA A 120 2.22 5.31 -2.72
N GLY A 121 2.71 5.39 -3.96
CA GLY A 121 4.05 4.94 -4.33
C GLY A 121 4.22 3.43 -4.52
N ALA A 122 3.15 2.67 -4.77
CA ALA A 122 3.33 1.29 -5.25
C ALA A 122 4.03 1.30 -6.62
N ASP A 123 5.04 0.45 -6.79
CA ASP A 123 5.86 0.39 -8.00
C ASP A 123 4.96 0.25 -9.23
N ASN A 124 5.13 1.19 -10.15
CA ASN A 124 4.20 1.52 -11.23
C ASN A 124 4.26 0.55 -12.42
N GLY A 125 4.86 -0.63 -12.21
CA GLY A 125 5.14 -1.63 -13.25
C GLY A 125 4.01 -2.62 -13.51
N LYS A 126 2.80 -2.44 -12.96
CA LYS A 126 1.70 -3.42 -13.06
C LYS A 126 1.32 -3.80 -14.51
N SER A 127 1.73 -3.01 -15.49
CA SER A 127 1.54 -3.31 -16.93
C SER A 127 2.83 -3.45 -17.73
N SER A 128 4.01 -3.50 -17.11
CA SER A 128 5.28 -3.65 -17.84
C SER A 128 5.87 -5.05 -17.65
N PHE A 129 6.05 -5.78 -18.75
CA PHE A 129 6.75 -7.07 -18.76
C PHE A 129 8.26 -6.93 -18.57
N ASN A 130 8.76 -5.69 -18.45
CA ASN A 130 10.17 -5.34 -18.28
C ASN A 130 10.57 -5.16 -16.81
N ALA A 131 9.69 -5.55 -15.87
CA ALA A 131 9.95 -5.60 -14.44
C ALA A 131 9.51 -6.95 -13.82
N PRO A 132 10.09 -7.35 -12.67
CA PRO A 132 9.60 -8.46 -11.87
C PRO A 132 8.11 -8.33 -11.51
N PRO A 133 7.37 -9.44 -11.38
CA PRO A 133 5.96 -9.41 -10.98
C PRO A 133 5.78 -8.86 -9.56
N ALA A 134 4.79 -7.97 -9.37
CA ALA A 134 4.51 -7.43 -8.05
C ALA A 134 3.74 -8.46 -7.18
N PRO A 135 3.94 -8.43 -5.85
CA PRO A 135 3.25 -9.34 -4.94
C PRO A 135 1.73 -9.10 -4.89
N ASN A 136 0.94 -10.17 -4.84
CA ASN A 136 -0.51 -10.18 -4.68
C ASN A 136 -1.29 -9.44 -5.78
N ASP A 137 -0.78 -9.42 -7.02
CA ASP A 137 -1.45 -8.79 -8.17
C ASP A 137 -2.70 -9.55 -8.65
N ALA A 138 -2.85 -10.83 -8.30
CA ALA A 138 -3.98 -11.65 -8.71
C ALA A 138 -5.25 -11.37 -7.88
N LEU A 139 -6.42 -11.68 -8.47
CA LEU A 139 -7.72 -11.57 -7.79
C LEU A 139 -7.79 -12.52 -6.58
N LEU A 140 -7.35 -13.76 -6.78
CA LEU A 140 -7.18 -14.77 -5.74
C LEU A 140 -5.72 -15.22 -5.74
N SER A 141 -5.10 -15.31 -4.57
CA SER A 141 -3.73 -15.81 -4.43
C SER A 141 -3.59 -16.77 -3.26
N VAL A 142 -2.72 -17.77 -3.45
CA VAL A 142 -2.23 -18.67 -2.41
C VAL A 142 -0.71 -18.54 -2.39
N THR A 143 -0.15 -18.35 -1.20
CA THR A 143 1.29 -18.21 -1.03
C THR A 143 1.87 -19.38 -0.25
N ILE A 144 3.15 -19.68 -0.47
CA ILE A 144 3.88 -20.73 0.25
C ILE A 144 5.21 -20.12 0.69
N ASN A 145 5.48 -20.16 2.00
CA ASN A 145 6.73 -19.64 2.55
C ASN A 145 7.90 -20.62 2.36
N GLU A 146 9.09 -20.20 2.78
CA GLU A 146 10.32 -21.02 2.72
C GLU A 146 10.21 -22.35 3.48
N ASN A 147 9.35 -22.41 4.50
CA ASN A 147 9.09 -23.61 5.30
C ASN A 147 8.02 -24.53 4.70
N ASN A 148 7.65 -24.36 3.42
CA ASN A 148 6.59 -25.10 2.73
C ASN A 148 5.21 -25.02 3.40
N GLN A 149 4.96 -23.96 4.16
CA GLN A 149 3.66 -23.71 4.77
C GLN A 149 2.83 -22.84 3.85
N THR A 150 1.66 -23.35 3.47
CA THR A 150 0.67 -22.59 2.71
C THR A 150 0.10 -21.47 3.58
N GLN A 151 0.08 -20.27 3.04
CA GLN A 151 -0.49 -19.08 3.65
C GLN A 151 -1.53 -18.48 2.71
N GLY A 152 -2.69 -18.14 3.25
CA GLY A 152 -3.66 -17.31 2.55
C GLY A 152 -3.37 -15.83 2.76
N ARG A 153 -4.06 -14.98 2.01
CA ARG A 153 -4.06 -13.54 2.24
C ARG A 153 -4.57 -13.24 3.66
N ARG A 154 -3.75 -12.56 4.47
CA ARG A 154 -4.07 -12.24 5.89
C ARG A 154 -4.82 -10.91 6.03
N ALA A 155 -4.71 -10.01 5.06
CA ALA A 155 -5.44 -8.75 5.02
C ALA A 155 -5.72 -8.28 3.58
N VAL A 156 -6.70 -7.39 3.44
CA VAL A 156 -7.06 -6.81 2.14
C VAL A 156 -6.03 -5.77 1.68
N LEU A 157 -5.37 -5.04 2.57
CA LEU A 157 -4.41 -4.01 2.20
C LEU A 157 -3.01 -4.31 2.74
N ASN A 158 -2.01 -4.07 1.88
CA ASN A 158 -0.62 -4.03 2.29
C ASN A 158 -0.31 -2.61 2.80
N ALA A 159 0.15 -2.49 4.04
CA ALA A 159 0.40 -1.20 4.68
C ALA A 159 1.88 -0.79 4.68
N LYS A 160 2.64 -1.21 3.67
CA LYS A 160 4.03 -0.78 3.40
C LYS A 160 4.18 0.74 3.46
N ASN A 161 3.29 1.45 2.78
CA ASN A 161 3.38 2.90 2.61
C ASN A 161 3.00 3.68 3.87
N LEU A 162 2.13 3.11 4.71
CA LEU A 162 1.77 3.70 6.01
C LEU A 162 2.97 3.73 6.96
N TYR A 163 3.75 2.65 7.03
CA TYR A 163 4.96 2.63 7.87
C TYR A 163 6.03 3.59 7.36
N ALA A 164 6.28 3.61 6.05
CA ALA A 164 7.25 4.54 5.44
C ALA A 164 6.88 6.00 5.75
N PHE A 165 5.61 6.37 5.58
CA PHE A 165 5.11 7.70 5.92
C PHE A 165 5.28 8.04 7.41
N LEU A 166 4.96 7.11 8.31
CA LEU A 166 5.16 7.32 9.75
C LEU A 166 6.65 7.43 10.12
N SER A 167 7.52 6.71 9.42
CA SER A 167 8.96 6.77 9.62
C SER A 167 9.51 8.13 9.24
N GLU A 168 9.08 8.67 8.09
CA GLU A 168 9.41 10.03 7.67
C GLU A 168 8.97 11.07 8.71
N LEU A 169 7.72 11.01 9.17
CA LEU A 169 7.19 11.94 10.18
C LEU A 169 7.89 11.83 11.54
N THR A 170 8.47 10.68 11.87
CA THR A 170 9.13 10.46 13.17
C THR A 170 10.64 10.42 13.08
N ALA A 171 11.23 10.77 11.93
CA ALA A 171 12.66 10.72 11.68
C ALA A 171 13.49 11.63 12.61
N ASP A 172 12.90 12.73 13.10
CA ASP A 172 13.52 13.64 14.09
C ASP A 172 13.57 13.07 15.52
N VAL A 173 12.87 11.96 15.79
CA VAL A 173 12.86 11.30 17.10
C VAL A 173 14.11 10.45 17.26
N THR A 174 15.07 10.93 18.05
CA THR A 174 16.35 10.24 18.30
C THR A 174 16.34 9.34 19.53
N SER A 175 15.30 9.45 20.37
CA SER A 175 15.14 8.60 21.55
C SER A 175 14.38 7.32 21.19
N THR A 176 14.89 6.21 21.69
CA THR A 176 14.27 4.88 21.57
C THR A 176 13.35 4.59 22.76
N ASP A 177 13.32 5.49 23.73
CA ASP A 177 12.48 5.42 24.92
C ASP A 177 11.51 6.61 24.89
N PHE A 178 10.23 6.29 24.79
CA PHE A 178 9.18 7.27 24.51
C PHE A 178 8.88 8.16 25.72
N ASP A 179 9.46 7.86 26.89
CA ASP A 179 9.38 8.71 28.07
C ASP A 179 10.26 9.96 27.95
N TYR A 180 11.19 10.01 26.98
CA TYR A 180 12.01 11.19 26.68
C TYR A 180 11.46 12.05 25.54
N LEU A 181 10.27 11.73 25.02
CA LEU A 181 9.56 12.62 24.10
C LEU A 181 9.11 13.90 24.82
N LYS A 182 8.64 14.92 24.08
CA LYS A 182 8.12 16.18 24.65
C LYS A 182 7.08 15.90 25.74
N TYR A 183 6.20 14.94 25.47
CA TYR A 183 5.32 14.33 26.45
C TYR A 183 5.56 12.82 26.46
N PRO A 184 5.82 12.19 27.62
CA PRO A 184 5.91 10.74 27.73
C PRO A 184 4.75 10.04 27.02
N PHE A 185 5.04 9.02 26.23
CA PHE A 185 4.06 8.42 25.31
C PHE A 185 3.95 6.90 25.45
N ALA A 186 2.74 6.40 25.24
CA ALA A 186 2.48 4.97 25.06
C ALA A 186 1.44 4.73 23.95
N ALA A 187 1.77 3.83 23.01
CA ALA A 187 0.80 3.29 22.06
C ALA A 187 0.27 1.94 22.57
N VAL A 188 -1.02 1.69 22.37
CA VAL A 188 -1.64 0.42 22.78
C VAL A 188 -1.96 -0.43 21.56
N ALA A 189 -1.53 -1.68 21.57
CA ALA A 189 -1.79 -2.69 20.55
C ALA A 189 -2.36 -3.96 21.21
N THR A 190 -2.82 -4.90 20.39
CA THR A 190 -3.27 -6.23 20.85
C THR A 190 -2.37 -7.30 20.25
N ASN A 191 -1.85 -8.21 21.07
CA ASN A 191 -1.13 -9.38 20.55
C ASN A 191 -2.15 -10.41 20.02
N LEU A 192 -2.11 -10.66 18.72
CA LEU A 192 -3.04 -11.55 18.03
C LEU A 192 -2.90 -13.02 18.44
N LEU A 193 -1.72 -13.43 18.92
CA LEU A 193 -1.43 -14.84 19.23
C LEU A 193 -2.05 -15.30 20.56
N ASN A 194 -2.24 -14.39 21.52
CA ASN A 194 -2.76 -14.71 22.84
C ASN A 194 -3.92 -13.81 23.30
N GLY A 195 -4.17 -12.70 22.58
CA GLY A 195 -5.22 -11.73 22.88
C GLY A 195 -4.86 -10.72 23.95
N ASP A 196 -3.61 -10.64 24.40
CA ASP A 196 -3.21 -9.70 25.46
C ASP A 196 -3.05 -8.27 24.94
N THR A 197 -3.36 -7.29 25.79
CA THR A 197 -3.04 -5.88 25.54
C THR A 197 -1.54 -5.65 25.67
N VAL A 198 -0.93 -5.00 24.68
CA VAL A 198 0.49 -4.65 24.65
C VAL A 198 0.63 -3.13 24.69
N VAL A 199 1.43 -2.64 25.64
CA VAL A 199 1.73 -1.21 25.80
C VAL A 199 3.13 -0.94 25.26
N LEU A 200 3.21 -0.23 24.15
CA LEU A 200 4.44 0.09 23.42
C LEU A 200 4.95 1.46 23.90
N ARG A 201 6.10 1.46 24.61
CA ARG A 201 6.72 2.66 25.21
C ARG A 201 8.18 2.87 24.80
N ASN A 202 8.70 2.03 23.94
CA ASN A 202 10.07 2.09 23.47
C ASN A 202 10.19 1.45 22.08
N GLY A 203 11.38 1.56 21.49
CA GLY A 203 11.70 1.10 20.14
C GLY A 203 11.61 2.24 19.13
N ASN A 204 11.24 1.91 17.89
CA ASN A 204 10.96 2.88 16.84
C ASN A 204 9.52 3.39 16.99
N LEU A 205 9.34 4.72 17.02
CA LEU A 205 8.03 5.33 17.19
C LEU A 205 7.08 4.98 16.04
N ALA A 206 7.52 5.08 14.78
CA ALA A 206 6.72 4.68 13.63
C ALA A 206 6.25 3.22 13.71
N SER A 207 7.09 2.31 14.21
CA SER A 207 6.75 0.89 14.36
C SER A 207 5.67 0.70 15.42
N ALA A 208 5.79 1.41 16.55
CA ALA A 208 4.77 1.38 17.60
C ALA A 208 3.42 1.95 17.12
N LEU A 209 3.45 3.05 16.36
CA LEU A 209 2.28 3.67 15.75
C LEU A 209 1.63 2.74 14.71
N ARG A 210 2.44 2.15 13.83
CA ARG A 210 2.00 1.20 12.80
C ARG A 210 1.38 -0.05 13.42
N ALA A 211 1.97 -0.58 14.49
CA ALA A 211 1.45 -1.73 15.22
C ALA A 211 0.07 -1.45 15.83
N SER A 212 -0.08 -0.30 16.48
CA SER A 212 -1.33 0.14 17.12
C SER A 212 -2.48 0.38 16.13
N MET A 213 -2.18 0.63 14.85
CA MET A 213 -3.16 0.89 13.78
C MET A 213 -3.35 -0.30 12.79
N SER A 214 -2.89 -1.49 13.14
CA SER A 214 -3.06 -2.73 12.35
C SER A 214 -4.49 -3.31 12.45
N ILE A 215 -5.48 -2.61 11.90
CA ILE A 215 -6.91 -3.02 11.96
C ILE A 215 -7.07 -4.42 11.35
N PRO A 216 -7.56 -5.43 12.11
CA PRO A 216 -7.77 -6.78 11.60
C PRO A 216 -8.61 -6.80 10.31
N ILE A 217 -8.32 -7.75 9.41
CA ILE A 217 -8.94 -7.93 8.07
C ILE A 217 -8.51 -6.84 7.07
N VAL A 218 -8.41 -5.58 7.50
CA VAL A 218 -8.07 -4.45 6.63
C VAL A 218 -6.57 -4.37 6.40
N PHE A 219 -5.76 -4.38 7.47
CA PHE A 219 -4.30 -4.28 7.42
C PHE A 219 -3.62 -5.56 7.91
N ASP A 220 -2.46 -5.87 7.31
CA ASP A 220 -1.64 -6.98 7.79
C ASP A 220 -1.20 -6.75 9.25
N PRO A 221 -1.29 -7.78 10.12
CA PRO A 221 -0.74 -7.71 11.47
C PRO A 221 0.75 -7.37 11.46
N TRP A 222 1.21 -6.58 12.42
CA TRP A 222 2.58 -6.09 12.50
C TRP A 222 3.46 -7.00 13.38
N PRO A 223 4.45 -7.70 12.82
CA PRO A 223 5.37 -8.51 13.62
C PRO A 223 6.39 -7.64 14.35
N MET A 224 6.41 -7.69 15.68
CA MET A 224 7.32 -6.89 16.52
C MET A 224 7.71 -7.70 17.76
N ASP A 225 9.01 -7.79 18.07
CA ASP A 225 9.55 -8.49 19.26
C ASP A 225 9.01 -9.93 19.46
N GLY A 226 8.86 -10.69 18.38
CA GLY A 226 8.31 -12.05 18.41
C GLY A 226 6.80 -12.13 18.63
N MET A 227 6.11 -10.99 18.74
CA MET A 227 4.66 -10.86 18.79
C MET A 227 4.09 -10.58 17.40
N LEU A 228 2.81 -10.88 17.21
CA LEU A 228 2.05 -10.47 16.04
C LEU A 228 1.00 -9.46 16.49
N LEU A 229 1.24 -8.18 16.27
CA LEU A 229 0.44 -7.09 16.83
C LEU A 229 -0.66 -6.65 15.85
N VAL A 230 -1.87 -6.51 16.37
CA VAL A 230 -3.02 -5.88 15.70
C VAL A 230 -3.49 -4.65 16.46
N ASP A 231 -4.44 -3.93 15.87
CA ASP A 231 -4.99 -2.70 16.44
C ASP A 231 -5.39 -2.87 17.91
N GLY A 232 -5.00 -1.91 18.74
CA GLY A 232 -5.31 -1.91 20.18
C GLY A 232 -6.81 -1.84 20.45
N GLY A 233 -7.61 -1.38 19.49
CA GLY A 233 -9.06 -1.26 19.58
C GLY A 233 -9.75 -2.54 20.02
N LEU A 234 -9.23 -3.70 19.60
CA LEU A 234 -9.78 -5.02 19.95
C LEU A 234 -9.86 -5.25 21.47
N LYS A 235 -8.98 -4.61 22.25
CA LYS A 235 -8.91 -4.75 23.71
C LYS A 235 -9.00 -3.45 24.50
N ALA A 236 -8.61 -2.32 23.93
CA ALA A 236 -8.48 -1.06 24.65
C ALA A 236 -8.58 0.13 23.69
N ASN A 237 -9.73 0.29 23.02
CA ASN A 237 -9.94 1.39 22.07
C ASN A 237 -9.89 2.78 22.72
N LEU A 238 -10.22 2.89 24.01
CA LEU A 238 -9.98 4.05 24.87
C LEU A 238 -9.17 3.58 26.07
N PRO A 239 -7.83 3.62 26.05
CA PRO A 239 -6.97 2.89 26.98
C PRO A 239 -6.80 3.57 28.35
N VAL A 240 -7.90 3.93 29.03
CA VAL A 240 -7.88 4.62 30.33
C VAL A 240 -7.35 3.73 31.44
N LEU A 241 -7.78 2.47 31.49
CA LEU A 241 -7.31 1.52 32.51
C LEU A 241 -5.82 1.21 32.32
N GLU A 242 -5.36 1.11 31.07
CA GLU A 242 -3.94 0.97 30.74
C GLU A 242 -3.16 2.21 31.20
N ALA A 243 -3.65 3.42 30.89
CA ALA A 243 -3.05 4.65 31.34
C ALA A 243 -2.94 4.73 32.88
N LYS A 244 -3.97 4.33 33.64
CA LYS A 244 -3.92 4.26 35.11
C LYS A 244 -2.86 3.30 35.64
N LYS A 245 -2.61 2.19 34.94
CA LYS A 245 -1.57 1.21 35.32
C LYS A 245 -0.17 1.78 35.11
N ILE A 246 0.02 2.55 34.03
CA ILE A 246 1.34 3.05 33.61
C ILE A 246 1.69 4.36 34.32
N PHE A 247 0.70 5.22 34.55
CA PHE A 247 0.83 6.55 35.16
C PHE A 247 -0.06 6.68 36.40
N PRO A 248 0.23 5.92 37.47
CA PRO A 248 -0.60 5.92 38.67
C PRO A 248 -0.53 7.28 39.38
N GLY A 249 -1.69 7.78 39.82
CA GLY A 249 -1.78 9.01 40.62
C GLY A 249 -2.05 10.29 39.83
N HIS A 250 -1.98 10.26 38.50
CA HIS A 250 -2.35 11.39 37.66
C HIS A 250 -3.84 11.40 37.30
N PRO A 251 -4.48 12.58 37.22
CA PRO A 251 -5.82 12.70 36.66
C PRO A 251 -5.84 12.35 35.17
N ILE A 252 -6.87 11.64 34.73
CA ILE A 252 -7.04 11.22 33.33
C ILE A 252 -8.09 12.06 32.62
N VAL A 253 -7.66 12.69 31.52
CA VAL A 253 -8.55 13.31 30.53
C VAL A 253 -8.60 12.41 29.31
N ALA A 254 -9.78 11.90 28.98
CA ALA A 254 -9.99 10.94 27.90
C ALA A 254 -10.75 11.58 26.73
N VAL A 255 -10.23 11.50 25.51
CA VAL A 255 -10.93 11.92 24.30
C VAL A 255 -11.62 10.73 23.68
N ASN A 256 -12.94 10.62 23.84
CA ASN A 256 -13.73 9.50 23.35
C ASN A 256 -14.37 9.83 21.99
N LEU A 257 -14.03 9.03 20.97
CA LEU A 257 -14.56 9.14 19.61
C LEU A 257 -15.54 8.01 19.26
N SER A 258 -15.64 7.01 20.13
CA SER A 258 -16.46 5.83 19.93
C SER A 258 -17.81 5.99 20.63
N PRO A 259 -18.89 5.49 20.02
CA PRO A 259 -20.17 5.46 20.72
C PRO A 259 -20.09 4.51 21.92
N GLU A 260 -20.66 4.93 23.05
CA GLU A 260 -20.74 4.13 24.28
C GLU A 260 -21.91 3.11 24.25
N ASP A 261 -22.72 3.20 23.19
CA ASP A 261 -23.88 2.35 22.90
C ASP A 261 -23.83 1.81 21.46
N ILE A 262 -24.43 0.63 21.26
CA ILE A 262 -24.68 0.11 19.92
C ILE A 262 -25.77 0.96 19.27
N THR A 263 -25.38 1.78 18.31
CA THR A 263 -26.26 2.78 17.69
C THR A 263 -26.67 2.44 16.25
N LYS A 264 -25.96 1.53 15.58
CA LYS A 264 -26.29 1.15 14.20
C LYS A 264 -27.56 0.32 14.15
N LYS A 265 -28.41 0.62 13.18
CA LYS A 265 -29.68 -0.07 12.90
C LYS A 265 -29.52 -1.00 11.70
N ASP A 266 -30.55 -1.82 11.46
CA ASP A 266 -30.63 -2.67 10.26
C ASP A 266 -30.40 -1.89 8.96
N THR A 267 -30.92 -0.66 8.88
CA THR A 267 -30.73 0.24 7.73
C THR A 267 -29.27 0.67 7.47
N ASP A 268 -28.40 0.49 8.47
CA ASP A 268 -26.98 0.79 8.42
C ASP A 268 -26.14 -0.47 8.08
N MET A 269 -26.74 -1.66 8.11
CA MET A 269 -26.08 -2.95 7.84
C MET A 269 -26.19 -3.32 6.35
N ARG A 270 -25.45 -2.62 5.49
CA ARG A 270 -25.60 -2.74 4.02
C ARG A 270 -24.58 -3.66 3.37
N SER A 271 -23.53 -4.06 4.10
CA SER A 271 -22.44 -4.89 3.58
C SER A 271 -21.92 -5.87 4.64
N MET A 272 -21.18 -6.89 4.19
CA MET A 272 -20.46 -7.80 5.09
C MET A 272 -19.47 -7.06 6.02
N PHE A 273 -18.95 -5.91 5.60
CA PHE A 273 -18.05 -5.09 6.41
C PHE A 273 -18.81 -4.34 7.50
N ASP A 274 -20.03 -3.87 7.22
CA ASP A 274 -20.88 -3.22 8.24
C ASP A 274 -21.25 -4.21 9.34
N VAL A 275 -21.58 -5.45 8.95
CA VAL A 275 -21.86 -6.56 9.89
C VAL A 275 -20.62 -6.92 10.71
N ALA A 276 -19.46 -7.06 10.08
CA ALA A 276 -18.20 -7.33 10.78
C ALA A 276 -17.83 -6.19 11.74
N GLY A 277 -17.93 -4.94 11.30
CA GLY A 277 -17.68 -3.76 12.12
C GLY A 277 -18.63 -3.66 13.30
N GLN A 278 -19.93 -3.90 13.10
CA GLN A 278 -20.92 -3.95 14.18
C GLN A 278 -20.63 -5.08 15.18
N THR A 279 -20.12 -6.22 14.70
CA THR A 279 -19.70 -7.35 15.56
C THR A 279 -18.52 -6.94 16.44
N LEU A 280 -17.51 -6.28 15.87
CA LEU A 280 -16.37 -5.75 16.64
C LEU A 280 -16.82 -4.68 17.65
N ASP A 281 -17.69 -3.76 17.24
CA ASP A 281 -18.25 -2.73 18.14
C ASP A 281 -18.96 -3.37 19.35
N ILE A 282 -19.75 -4.43 19.13
CA ILE A 282 -20.41 -5.20 20.20
C ILE A 282 -19.38 -5.80 21.16
N MET A 283 -18.31 -6.40 20.64
CA MET A 283 -17.28 -7.04 21.48
C MET A 283 -16.47 -6.01 22.30
N MET A 284 -16.34 -4.78 21.80
CA MET A 284 -15.55 -3.72 22.44
C MET A 284 -16.34 -2.90 23.47
N ILE A 285 -17.68 -2.96 23.45
CA ILE A 285 -18.52 -1.97 24.15
C ILE A 285 -18.40 -2.01 25.68
N ASP A 286 -18.32 -3.19 26.28
CA ASP A 286 -18.22 -3.32 27.74
C ASP A 286 -16.89 -2.75 28.24
N GLN A 287 -15.82 -3.02 27.50
CA GLN A 287 -14.51 -2.48 27.80
C GLN A 287 -14.45 -0.96 27.59
N MET A 288 -15.17 -0.46 26.59
CA MET A 288 -15.31 0.98 26.36
C MET A 288 -16.02 1.67 27.53
N ARG A 289 -17.15 1.14 28.00
CA ARG A 289 -17.88 1.68 29.15
C ARG A 289 -17.04 1.66 30.43
N ALA A 290 -16.33 0.56 30.67
CA ALA A 290 -15.44 0.43 31.83
C ALA A 290 -14.30 1.47 31.80
N ASN A 291 -13.69 1.71 30.64
CA ASN A 291 -12.66 2.73 30.47
C ASN A 291 -13.21 4.14 30.62
N ALA A 292 -14.34 4.45 29.99
CA ALA A 292 -15.01 5.74 30.11
C ALA A 292 -15.33 6.07 31.57
N ALA A 293 -15.95 5.14 32.31
CA ALA A 293 -16.28 5.30 33.73
C ALA A 293 -15.04 5.47 34.63
N ALA A 294 -13.87 5.03 34.17
CA ALA A 294 -12.62 5.18 34.91
C ALA A 294 -11.90 6.51 34.62
N ALA A 295 -12.31 7.31 33.65
CA ALA A 295 -11.70 8.61 33.37
C ALA A 295 -12.13 9.66 34.40
N ASP A 296 -11.28 10.66 34.67
CA ASP A 296 -11.64 11.79 35.54
C ASP A 296 -12.44 12.85 34.77
N LEU A 297 -12.18 12.97 33.46
CA LEU A 297 -12.93 13.81 32.54
C LEU A 297 -12.97 13.15 31.15
N ILE A 298 -14.11 13.23 30.47
CA ILE A 298 -14.26 12.78 29.08
C ILE A 298 -14.57 13.98 28.19
N ILE A 299 -13.76 14.16 27.15
CA ILE A 299 -14.05 15.04 26.02
C ILE A 299 -14.63 14.17 24.91
N ALA A 300 -15.87 14.43 24.50
CA ALA A 300 -16.57 13.63 23.49
C ALA A 300 -16.92 14.47 22.24
N PRO A 301 -16.01 14.56 21.25
CA PRO A 301 -16.29 15.20 19.96
C PRO A 301 -17.49 14.57 19.25
N ASP A 302 -18.40 15.40 18.71
CA ASP A 302 -19.52 14.92 17.92
C ASP A 302 -19.07 14.53 16.50
N VAL A 303 -18.68 13.26 16.35
CA VAL A 303 -18.19 12.67 15.10
C VAL A 303 -19.11 11.59 14.53
N LYS A 304 -20.38 11.52 15.00
CA LYS A 304 -21.34 10.48 14.60
C LYS A 304 -21.66 10.49 13.11
N GLY A 305 -21.63 11.67 12.48
CA GLY A 305 -21.91 11.86 11.06
C GLY A 305 -20.76 11.54 10.11
N PHE A 306 -19.58 11.16 10.61
CA PHE A 306 -18.41 10.83 9.79
C PHE A 306 -18.15 9.34 9.73
N SER A 307 -17.57 8.86 8.63
CA SER A 307 -17.11 7.49 8.50
C SER A 307 -15.74 7.28 9.17
N THR A 308 -15.46 6.06 9.64
CA THR A 308 -14.11 5.66 10.09
C THR A 308 -13.09 5.70 8.93
N PHE A 309 -13.58 5.58 7.68
CA PHE A 309 -12.80 5.60 6.44
C PHE A 309 -13.16 6.80 5.55
N GLU A 310 -13.45 7.95 6.16
CA GLU A 310 -13.84 9.19 5.47
C GLU A 310 -12.76 9.67 4.50
N SER A 311 -13.12 10.03 3.26
CA SER A 311 -12.15 10.46 2.24
C SER A 311 -11.91 11.98 2.21
N GLY A 312 -12.55 12.76 3.09
CA GLY A 312 -12.40 14.21 3.13
C GLY A 312 -13.18 14.90 4.26
N GLY A 313 -13.24 16.22 4.22
CA GLY A 313 -13.94 17.01 5.25
C GLY A 313 -13.21 17.07 6.59
N TYR A 314 -11.88 16.88 6.57
CA TYR A 314 -11.01 16.82 7.74
C TYR A 314 -11.19 18.02 8.68
N ASP A 315 -11.31 19.23 8.14
CA ASP A 315 -11.54 20.44 8.94
C ASP A 315 -12.79 20.33 9.84
N ARG A 316 -13.88 19.77 9.32
CA ARG A 316 -15.12 19.62 10.11
C ARG A 316 -14.96 18.62 11.26
N ILE A 317 -14.13 17.59 11.07
CA ILE A 317 -13.80 16.61 12.11
C ILE A 317 -12.92 17.27 13.17
N ILE A 318 -11.90 18.02 12.74
CA ILE A 318 -11.01 18.75 13.66
C ILE A 318 -11.81 19.78 14.47
N ASP A 319 -12.68 20.57 13.81
CA ASP A 319 -13.53 21.56 14.48
C ASP A 319 -14.49 20.93 15.49
N ALA A 320 -14.92 19.68 15.28
CA ALA A 320 -15.72 18.95 16.26
C ALA A 320 -14.93 18.70 17.55
N GLY A 321 -13.64 18.38 17.42
CA GLY A 321 -12.69 18.31 18.54
C GLY A 321 -12.54 19.64 19.26
N THR A 322 -12.29 20.72 18.52
CA THR A 322 -12.14 22.07 19.07
C THR A 322 -13.38 22.51 19.85
N ARG A 323 -14.59 22.25 19.33
CA ARG A 323 -15.85 22.56 20.03
C ARG A 323 -16.02 21.76 21.31
N ALA A 324 -15.76 20.45 21.29
CA ALA A 324 -15.94 19.59 22.45
C ALA A 324 -14.94 19.90 23.57
N ALA A 325 -13.67 20.11 23.23
CA ALA A 325 -12.67 20.55 24.19
C ALA A 325 -12.98 21.95 24.72
N GLY A 326 -13.42 22.87 23.85
CA GLY A 326 -13.85 24.22 24.23
C GLY A 326 -15.00 24.22 25.25
N ALA A 327 -15.95 23.30 25.12
CA ALA A 327 -17.03 23.12 26.10
C ALA A 327 -16.54 22.57 27.45
N SER A 328 -15.40 21.89 27.47
CA SER A 328 -14.84 21.22 28.66
C SER A 328 -13.80 22.08 29.40
N VAL A 329 -13.49 23.29 28.93
CA VAL A 329 -12.41 24.15 29.47
C VAL A 329 -12.57 24.43 30.97
N ALA A 330 -13.79 24.74 31.42
CA ALA A 330 -14.03 25.01 32.85
C ALA A 330 -13.75 23.78 33.73
N GLU A 331 -14.12 22.58 33.25
CA GLU A 331 -13.87 21.33 33.98
C GLU A 331 -12.41 20.91 33.92
N LEU A 332 -11.71 21.19 32.81
CA LEU A 332 -10.27 20.99 32.68
C LEU A 332 -9.50 21.83 33.69
N HIS A 333 -9.78 23.14 33.78
CA HIS A 333 -9.14 24.01 34.76
C HIS A 333 -9.44 23.56 36.19
N ARG A 334 -10.70 23.23 36.50
CA ARG A 334 -11.06 22.67 37.81
C ARG A 334 -10.28 21.40 38.13
N LEU A 335 -10.19 20.47 37.18
CA LEU A 335 -9.47 19.20 37.36
C LEU A 335 -7.98 19.45 37.62
N VAL A 336 -7.37 20.38 36.89
CA VAL A 336 -5.98 20.78 37.07
C VAL A 336 -5.78 21.45 38.44
N GLU A 337 -6.63 22.40 38.83
CA GLU A 337 -6.53 23.07 40.13
C GLU A 337 -6.72 22.10 41.32
N GLU A 338 -7.62 21.12 41.20
CA GLU A 338 -7.94 20.17 42.26
C GLU A 338 -6.92 19.03 42.39
N LYS A 339 -6.36 18.57 41.26
CA LYS A 339 -5.60 17.32 41.20
C LYS A 339 -4.17 17.46 40.69
N CYS A 340 -3.79 18.62 40.16
CA CYS A 340 -2.43 18.93 39.75
C CYS A 340 -1.85 20.03 40.66
N GLY A 341 -0.61 19.88 41.13
CA GLY A 341 0.10 20.91 41.86
C GLY A 341 0.47 22.13 41.00
N VAL A 342 1.31 23.02 41.54
CA VAL A 342 1.83 24.18 40.80
C VAL A 342 2.82 23.70 39.73
N TRP A 343 2.36 23.66 38.48
CA TRP A 343 3.18 23.30 37.33
C TRP A 343 4.28 24.34 37.08
N ASP A 344 5.56 23.97 37.30
CA ASP A 344 6.69 24.80 36.94
C ASP A 344 7.12 24.52 35.48
N HIS A 345 6.66 25.35 34.55
CA HIS A 345 7.08 25.32 33.14
C HIS A 345 8.61 25.43 32.93
N ARG A 346 9.39 25.81 33.95
CA ARG A 346 10.86 25.92 33.87
C ARG A 346 11.59 24.60 34.12
N LEU A 347 10.89 23.58 34.63
CA LEU A 347 11.42 22.23 34.80
C LEU A 347 11.38 21.39 33.51
N GLU A 348 11.23 22.02 32.33
CA GLU A 348 11.70 21.49 31.04
C GLU A 348 13.24 21.34 31.05
N ARG A 349 13.78 20.54 31.97
CA ARG A 349 15.12 20.02 31.81
C ARG A 349 15.06 19.04 30.66
N ARG A 350 15.32 19.54 29.45
CA ARG A 350 15.90 18.76 28.36
C ARG A 350 17.12 18.04 28.94
N ARG A 351 16.93 16.83 29.50
CA ARG A 351 18.01 15.86 29.56
C ARG A 351 18.26 15.52 28.10
N ARG A 352 19.10 16.33 27.44
CA ARG A 352 19.73 15.95 26.18
C ARG A 352 20.54 14.69 26.51
N HIS A 353 19.93 13.53 26.34
CA HIS A 353 20.70 12.31 26.22
C HIS A 353 21.50 12.47 24.93
N GLU A 354 22.81 12.34 25.02
CA GLU A 354 23.59 12.11 23.81
C GLU A 354 23.04 10.84 23.15
N PRO A 355 22.78 10.85 21.84
CA PRO A 355 22.30 9.65 21.16
C PRO A 355 23.26 8.49 21.44
N PRO A 356 22.74 7.29 21.75
CA PRO A 356 23.61 6.14 21.98
C PRO A 356 24.45 5.86 20.74
N LYS A 357 25.64 5.30 20.92
CA LYS A 357 26.48 4.89 19.80
C LYS A 357 25.95 3.60 19.16
N VAL A 358 25.97 3.55 17.83
CA VAL A 358 25.67 2.33 17.07
C VAL A 358 26.89 1.42 17.13
N VAL A 359 26.75 0.22 17.68
CA VAL A 359 27.85 -0.76 17.79
C VAL A 359 27.59 -2.04 17.00
N GLU A 360 26.37 -2.20 16.49
CA GLU A 360 25.95 -3.35 15.70
C GLU A 360 24.86 -2.92 14.71
N ILE A 361 24.87 -3.51 13.51
CA ILE A 361 23.81 -3.36 12.51
C ILE A 361 23.42 -4.76 12.06
N ARG A 362 22.13 -5.08 12.11
CA ARG A 362 21.61 -6.40 11.70
C ARG A 362 20.50 -6.27 10.67
N PHE A 363 20.45 -7.24 9.77
CA PHE A 363 19.37 -7.42 8.79
C PHE A 363 18.70 -8.77 9.04
N GLU A 364 17.42 -8.75 9.41
CA GLU A 364 16.61 -9.95 9.66
C GLU A 364 15.60 -10.15 8.53
N GLY A 365 15.24 -11.41 8.25
CA GLY A 365 14.22 -11.73 7.24
C GLY A 365 14.70 -11.64 5.79
N VAL A 366 16.02 -11.54 5.59
CA VAL A 366 16.67 -11.62 4.27
C VAL A 366 17.67 -12.79 4.23
N PRO A 367 17.93 -13.40 3.06
CA PRO A 367 19.02 -14.36 2.88
C PRO A 367 20.39 -13.77 3.23
N GLU A 368 21.34 -14.63 3.60
CA GLU A 368 22.69 -14.24 4.06
C GLU A 368 23.41 -13.35 3.03
N GLY A 369 23.34 -13.68 1.73
CA GLY A 369 23.96 -12.87 0.68
C GLY A 369 23.30 -11.50 0.44
N ILE A 370 22.04 -11.31 0.86
CA ILE A 370 21.41 -9.98 0.88
C ILE A 370 21.84 -9.22 2.14
N SER A 371 21.88 -9.90 3.29
CA SER A 371 22.30 -9.33 4.56
C SER A 371 23.71 -8.75 4.49
N GLU A 372 24.67 -9.48 3.90
CA GLU A 372 26.05 -9.01 3.73
C GLU A 372 26.13 -7.74 2.88
N ARG A 373 25.44 -7.71 1.73
CA ARG A 373 25.40 -6.53 0.84
C ARG A 373 24.79 -5.30 1.50
N LEU A 374 23.73 -5.49 2.29
CA LEU A 374 23.12 -4.41 3.06
C LEU A 374 24.06 -3.96 4.18
N TYR A 375 24.73 -4.89 4.86
CA TYR A 375 25.71 -4.56 5.89
C TYR A 375 26.85 -3.70 5.33
N GLU A 376 27.48 -4.09 4.22
CA GLU A 376 28.54 -3.30 3.55
C GLU A 376 28.09 -1.88 3.17
N LYS A 377 26.80 -1.69 2.90
CA LYS A 377 26.24 -0.38 2.56
C LYS A 377 26.11 0.54 3.78
N TYR A 378 25.78 0.00 4.95
CA TYR A 378 25.44 0.79 6.15
C TYR A 378 26.47 0.69 7.29
N ASP A 379 27.51 -0.14 7.17
CA ASP A 379 28.56 -0.36 8.18
C ASP A 379 29.25 0.94 8.65
N HIS A 380 29.31 1.96 7.79
CA HIS A 380 29.85 3.28 8.08
C HIS A 380 29.10 4.03 9.19
N TRP A 381 27.99 3.51 9.73
CA TRP A 381 27.31 4.04 10.92
C TRP A 381 27.91 3.54 12.24
N LEU A 382 28.73 2.49 12.21
CA LEU A 382 29.37 1.96 13.41
C LEU A 382 30.22 3.03 14.12
N ASP A 383 30.19 2.98 15.45
CA ASP A 383 30.82 3.91 16.39
C ASP A 383 30.35 5.38 16.30
N LYS A 384 29.34 5.69 15.48
CA LYS A 384 28.71 7.01 15.40
C LYS A 384 27.52 7.12 16.35
N PRO A 385 27.16 8.35 16.79
CA PRO A 385 25.89 8.57 17.49
C PRO A 385 24.71 8.13 16.61
N LEU A 386 23.71 7.50 17.22
CA LEU A 386 22.48 7.09 16.55
C LEU A 386 21.81 8.30 15.88
N ASP A 387 21.57 8.17 14.58
CA ASP A 387 20.80 9.13 13.80
C ASP A 387 19.59 8.42 13.19
N MET A 388 18.42 8.64 13.80
CA MET A 388 17.17 8.03 13.34
C MET A 388 16.71 8.56 11.98
N LYS A 389 17.25 9.70 11.50
CA LYS A 389 17.01 10.15 10.12
C LYS A 389 17.68 9.23 9.12
N LEU A 390 18.92 8.82 9.40
CA LEU A 390 19.63 7.87 8.54
C LEU A 390 18.93 6.51 8.54
N VAL A 391 18.48 6.04 9.71
CA VAL A 391 17.67 4.81 9.82
C VAL A 391 16.38 4.92 9.00
N SER A 392 15.65 6.03 9.14
CA SER A 392 14.41 6.28 8.40
C SER A 392 14.65 6.35 6.88
N GLN A 393 15.72 7.00 6.44
CA GLN A 393 16.10 7.06 5.01
C GLN A 393 16.44 5.68 4.47
N ALA A 394 17.15 4.85 5.23
CA ALA A 394 17.44 3.47 4.85
C ALA A 394 16.17 2.60 4.79
N VAL A 395 15.24 2.76 5.75
CA VAL A 395 13.91 2.13 5.71
C VAL A 395 13.15 2.55 4.45
N GLU A 396 13.10 3.85 4.16
CA GLU A 396 12.43 4.39 2.98
C GLU A 396 13.03 3.80 1.70
N GLU A 397 14.36 3.79 1.59
CA GLU A 397 15.09 3.25 0.45
C GLU A 397 14.84 1.74 0.26
N MET A 398 14.97 0.93 1.33
CA MET A 398 14.70 -0.51 1.25
C MET A 398 13.23 -0.80 0.97
N SER A 399 12.31 0.04 1.47
CA SER A 399 10.89 -0.07 1.15
C SER A 399 10.59 0.21 -0.34
N LYS A 400 11.54 0.72 -1.13
CA LYS A 400 11.36 0.87 -2.58
C LYS A 400 11.79 -0.37 -3.36
N TYR A 401 12.38 -1.37 -2.71
CA TYR A 401 12.80 -2.60 -3.37
C TYR A 401 11.58 -3.46 -3.73
N GLU A 402 11.62 -4.04 -4.94
CA GLU A 402 10.54 -4.85 -5.53
C GLU A 402 10.31 -6.15 -4.75
N ASP A 403 11.35 -6.69 -4.09
CA ASP A 403 11.31 -7.91 -3.29
C ASP A 403 11.09 -7.67 -1.79
N VAL A 404 10.66 -6.47 -1.42
CA VAL A 404 10.38 -6.06 -0.04
C VAL A 404 8.89 -5.78 0.14
N LYS A 405 8.25 -6.46 1.08
CA LYS A 405 6.85 -6.23 1.46
C LYS A 405 6.74 -5.16 2.55
N ALA A 406 7.59 -5.22 3.56
CA ALA A 406 7.72 -4.21 4.61
C ALA A 406 9.14 -4.24 5.17
N VAL A 407 9.58 -3.13 5.77
CA VAL A 407 10.84 -3.07 6.53
C VAL A 407 10.51 -2.41 7.85
N ASP A 408 11.06 -2.88 8.95
CA ASP A 408 11.04 -2.23 10.25
C ASP A 408 12.47 -1.92 10.67
N GLY A 409 12.83 -0.64 10.70
CA GLY A 409 14.11 -0.16 11.20
C GLY A 409 13.98 0.25 12.65
N HIS A 410 14.40 -0.60 13.58
CA HIS A 410 14.34 -0.32 15.01
C HIS A 410 15.71 -0.46 15.67
N THR A 411 15.77 -0.12 16.95
CA THR A 411 16.99 -0.16 17.72
C THR A 411 16.83 -1.06 18.92
N GLU A 412 17.81 -1.93 19.15
CA GLU A 412 17.89 -2.73 20.37
C GLU A 412 18.96 -2.16 21.29
N ARG A 413 18.60 -1.95 22.56
CA ARG A 413 19.56 -1.45 23.54
C ARG A 413 20.47 -2.58 24.02
N LEU A 414 21.76 -2.49 23.70
CA LEU A 414 22.76 -3.47 24.12
C LEU A 414 23.35 -3.13 25.50
N SER A 415 23.65 -1.85 25.75
CA SER A 415 24.17 -1.39 27.05
C SER A 415 23.79 0.07 27.32
N ARG A 416 24.38 0.68 28.34
CA ARG A 416 24.17 2.11 28.63
C ARG A 416 24.95 2.95 27.61
N GLY A 417 24.23 3.57 26.69
CA GLY A 417 24.82 4.43 25.65
C GLY A 417 25.25 3.70 24.39
N THR A 418 24.89 2.42 24.21
CA THR A 418 25.11 1.68 22.97
C THR A 418 23.84 0.96 22.50
N VAL A 419 23.66 0.92 21.18
CA VAL A 419 22.52 0.28 20.52
C VAL A 419 22.96 -0.56 19.33
N ALA A 420 22.18 -1.59 19.01
CA ALA A 420 22.15 -2.22 17.71
C ALA A 420 21.05 -1.57 16.86
N VAL A 421 21.32 -1.30 15.59
CA VAL A 421 20.29 -0.92 14.61
C VAL A 421 19.88 -2.19 13.87
N VAL A 422 18.61 -2.58 13.98
CA VAL A 422 18.08 -3.82 13.42
C VAL A 422 17.04 -3.47 12.37
N PHE A 423 17.29 -3.90 11.14
CA PHE A 423 16.35 -3.83 10.03
C PHE A 423 15.69 -5.19 9.85
N ARG A 424 14.42 -5.31 10.21
CA ARG A 424 13.63 -6.51 9.91
C ARG A 424 12.90 -6.31 8.60
N VAL A 425 13.30 -7.06 7.58
CA VAL A 425 12.72 -7.01 6.24
C VAL A 425 11.71 -8.14 6.10
N GLU A 426 10.45 -7.81 5.88
CA GLU A 426 9.44 -8.77 5.46
C GLU A 426 9.47 -8.86 3.94
N ARG A 427 9.76 -10.05 3.40
CA ARG A 427 9.78 -10.32 1.95
C ARG A 427 8.47 -11.00 1.52
N PRO A 428 8.07 -10.88 0.24
CA PRO A 428 7.00 -11.69 -0.31
C PRO A 428 7.29 -13.19 -0.14
N ALA A 429 6.24 -14.00 -0.15
CA ALA A 429 6.41 -15.44 -0.03
C ALA A 429 7.24 -16.03 -1.17
N LYS A 430 7.99 -17.09 -0.85
CA LYS A 430 8.87 -17.80 -1.79
C LYS A 430 8.12 -18.25 -3.03
N TYR A 431 6.94 -18.85 -2.85
CA TYR A 431 6.05 -19.19 -3.96
C TYR A 431 4.72 -18.47 -3.83
N GLU A 432 4.18 -18.05 -4.95
CA GLU A 432 2.89 -17.39 -5.05
C GLU A 432 2.17 -17.91 -6.28
N ILE A 433 0.94 -18.37 -6.09
CA ILE A 433 0.07 -18.84 -7.17
C ILE A 433 -1.16 -17.94 -7.19
N GLY A 434 -1.37 -17.25 -8.30
CA GLY A 434 -2.47 -16.34 -8.52
C GLY A 434 -3.46 -16.85 -9.56
N VAL A 435 -4.71 -16.46 -9.41
CA VAL A 435 -5.75 -16.62 -10.43
C VAL A 435 -6.43 -15.27 -10.66
N ASP A 436 -6.53 -14.88 -11.92
CA ASP A 436 -7.28 -13.72 -12.37
C ASP A 436 -8.02 -14.03 -13.68
N GLY A 437 -8.71 -13.02 -14.22
CA GLY A 437 -9.39 -13.14 -15.49
C GLY A 437 -9.80 -11.80 -16.04
N TYR A 438 -10.11 -11.80 -17.33
CA TYR A 438 -10.58 -10.65 -18.07
C TYR A 438 -11.65 -11.07 -19.08
N ALA A 439 -12.70 -10.25 -19.17
CA ALA A 439 -13.72 -10.39 -20.18
C ALA A 439 -14.16 -9.01 -20.66
N SER A 440 -14.37 -8.89 -21.96
CA SER A 440 -14.92 -7.72 -22.62
C SER A 440 -15.86 -8.14 -23.75
N ASN A 441 -16.79 -7.26 -24.12
CA ASN A 441 -17.52 -7.35 -25.39
C ASN A 441 -16.97 -6.36 -26.45
N LEU A 442 -16.10 -5.42 -26.05
CA LEU A 442 -15.42 -4.49 -26.96
C LEU A 442 -14.29 -5.17 -27.72
N HIS A 443 -13.67 -6.18 -27.12
CA HIS A 443 -12.61 -6.99 -27.74
C HIS A 443 -13.02 -8.46 -27.75
N GLY A 444 -12.50 -9.23 -28.71
CA GLY A 444 -12.68 -10.68 -28.78
C GLY A 444 -11.99 -11.45 -27.65
N ASN A 445 -11.03 -10.82 -26.96
CA ASN A 445 -10.20 -11.46 -25.93
C ASN A 445 -10.95 -11.67 -24.61
N ARG A 446 -11.12 -12.95 -24.22
CA ARG A 446 -11.63 -13.38 -22.92
C ARG A 446 -10.75 -14.48 -22.39
N TRP A 447 -10.29 -14.37 -21.15
CA TRP A 447 -9.34 -15.32 -20.61
C TRP A 447 -9.40 -15.40 -19.08
N PHE A 448 -8.97 -16.54 -18.57
CA PHE A 448 -8.52 -16.74 -17.20
C PHE A 448 -7.01 -16.87 -17.23
N ALA A 449 -6.32 -16.28 -16.26
CA ALA A 449 -4.89 -16.53 -16.10
C ALA A 449 -4.56 -17.18 -14.77
N VAL A 450 -3.58 -18.08 -14.83
CA VAL A 450 -2.91 -18.63 -13.66
C VAL A 450 -1.50 -18.11 -13.67
N THR A 451 -1.14 -17.41 -12.60
CA THR A 451 0.22 -16.88 -12.42
C THR A 451 0.93 -17.71 -11.36
N ALA A 452 2.20 -18.03 -11.57
CA ALA A 452 3.02 -18.73 -10.61
C ALA A 452 4.37 -18.01 -10.50
N THR A 453 4.63 -17.41 -9.34
CA THR A 453 5.87 -16.69 -9.05
C THR A 453 6.70 -17.49 -8.05
N ALA A 454 7.99 -17.64 -8.32
CA ALA A 454 8.98 -18.21 -7.43
C ALA A 454 10.09 -17.18 -7.20
N ARG A 455 10.51 -17.00 -5.94
CA ARG A 455 11.57 -16.07 -5.52
C ARG A 455 12.71 -16.85 -4.89
N ASP A 456 13.92 -16.29 -4.96
CA ASP A 456 15.15 -16.92 -4.45
C ASP A 456 15.34 -18.34 -5.02
N THR A 457 15.30 -18.40 -6.35
CA THR A 457 15.38 -19.61 -7.16
C THR A 457 16.81 -20.05 -7.42
N PHE A 458 17.57 -19.30 -8.21
CA PHE A 458 18.97 -19.57 -8.53
C PHE A 458 19.92 -18.69 -7.71
N LEU A 459 19.51 -17.46 -7.39
CA LEU A 459 20.26 -16.45 -6.66
C LEU A 459 19.37 -15.81 -5.58
N ASP A 460 19.99 -15.40 -4.47
CA ASP A 460 19.31 -14.63 -3.42
C ASP A 460 18.82 -13.28 -3.96
N GLY A 461 17.49 -13.09 -3.98
CA GLY A 461 16.82 -11.89 -4.49
C GLY A 461 16.32 -11.99 -5.93
N ASP A 462 16.49 -13.13 -6.61
CA ASP A 462 15.95 -13.32 -7.97
C ASP A 462 14.45 -13.64 -7.95
N ALA A 463 13.80 -13.50 -9.11
CA ALA A 463 12.39 -13.85 -9.28
C ALA A 463 12.14 -14.49 -10.65
N ALA A 464 11.46 -15.62 -10.64
CA ALA A 464 10.90 -16.28 -11.82
C ALA A 464 9.37 -16.24 -11.76
N ALA A 465 8.71 -16.01 -12.89
CA ALA A 465 7.26 -16.06 -12.98
C ALA A 465 6.78 -16.69 -14.27
N LEU A 466 5.75 -17.51 -14.14
CA LEU A 466 5.03 -18.14 -15.22
C LEU A 466 3.60 -17.61 -15.25
N ASP A 467 3.22 -16.96 -16.34
CA ASP A 467 1.87 -16.51 -16.60
C ASP A 467 1.25 -17.43 -17.66
N LEU A 468 0.16 -18.13 -17.32
CA LEU A 468 -0.60 -18.99 -18.24
C LEU A 468 -1.96 -18.37 -18.51
N ARG A 469 -2.26 -18.04 -19.78
CA ARG A 469 -3.54 -17.48 -20.24
C ARG A 469 -4.34 -18.53 -20.99
N LEU A 470 -5.59 -18.75 -20.59
CA LEU A 470 -6.50 -19.72 -21.21
C LEU A 470 -7.87 -19.07 -21.48
N GLY A 471 -8.38 -19.20 -22.70
CA GLY A 471 -9.69 -18.65 -23.07
C GLY A 471 -9.94 -18.66 -24.57
N THR A 472 -10.33 -17.52 -25.13
CA THR A 472 -10.53 -17.35 -26.59
C THR A 472 -9.22 -17.54 -27.36
N THR A 473 -8.11 -17.19 -26.72
CA THR A 473 -6.75 -17.50 -27.15
C THR A 473 -6.00 -18.12 -25.98
N TRP A 474 -4.89 -18.79 -26.27
CA TRP A 474 -3.99 -19.31 -25.25
C TRP A 474 -2.67 -18.55 -25.26
N GLY A 475 -1.97 -18.59 -24.14
CA GLY A 475 -0.58 -18.20 -24.10
C GLY A 475 0.11 -18.61 -22.80
N SER A 476 1.44 -18.62 -22.85
CA SER A 476 2.34 -18.88 -21.75
C SER A 476 3.49 -17.89 -21.80
N MET A 477 3.86 -17.33 -20.66
CA MET A 477 5.01 -16.44 -20.55
C MET A 477 5.82 -16.77 -19.31
N LEU A 478 7.08 -17.14 -19.50
CA LEU A 478 8.08 -17.28 -18.46
C LEU A 478 8.95 -16.03 -18.43
N ARG A 479 9.00 -15.37 -17.27
CA ARG A 479 9.91 -14.25 -17.00
C ARG A 479 10.87 -14.64 -15.89
N TYR A 480 12.12 -14.27 -16.02
CA TYR A 480 13.13 -14.44 -14.99
C TYR A 480 13.93 -13.15 -14.87
N PHE A 481 14.12 -12.66 -13.64
CA PHE A 481 14.90 -11.47 -13.34
C PHE A 481 15.92 -11.80 -12.27
N THR A 482 17.16 -11.36 -12.48
CA THR A 482 18.22 -11.46 -11.46
C THR A 482 17.91 -10.55 -10.28
N PRO A 483 18.62 -10.66 -9.15
CA PRO A 483 18.50 -9.68 -8.07
C PRO A 483 18.88 -8.29 -8.58
N MET A 484 18.21 -7.24 -8.07
CA MET A 484 18.64 -5.86 -8.30
C MET A 484 20.03 -5.65 -7.68
N SER A 485 20.96 -5.09 -8.44
CA SER A 485 22.30 -4.77 -7.93
C SER A 485 22.30 -3.48 -7.11
N ILE A 486 23.39 -3.23 -6.37
CA ILE A 486 23.59 -1.98 -5.62
C ILE A 486 23.65 -0.74 -6.54
N ASN A 487 23.92 -0.94 -7.83
CA ASN A 487 23.97 0.10 -8.87
C ASN A 487 22.63 0.26 -9.60
N ASN A 488 21.55 -0.33 -9.06
CA ASN A 488 20.19 -0.28 -9.58
C ASN A 488 20.07 -0.83 -11.01
N ASP A 489 20.76 -1.94 -11.30
CA ASP A 489 20.63 -2.66 -12.55
C ASP A 489 20.26 -4.14 -12.36
N GLN A 490 19.69 -4.73 -13.41
CA GLN A 490 19.08 -6.05 -13.36
C GLN A 490 19.04 -6.69 -14.77
N TRP A 491 19.32 -7.99 -14.87
CA TRP A 491 19.07 -8.74 -16.10
C TRP A 491 17.68 -9.37 -16.07
N GLY A 492 17.00 -9.36 -17.20
CA GLY A 492 15.72 -10.05 -17.38
C GLY A 492 15.71 -10.91 -18.65
N LEU A 493 15.18 -12.12 -18.49
CA LEU A 493 14.88 -13.07 -19.55
C LEU A 493 13.36 -13.20 -19.67
N THR A 494 12.83 -13.16 -20.88
CA THR A 494 11.42 -13.44 -21.19
C THR A 494 11.34 -14.48 -22.29
N LEU A 495 10.61 -15.55 -22.04
CA LEU A 495 10.22 -16.54 -23.04
C LEU A 495 8.70 -16.55 -23.10
N ALA A 496 8.13 -16.37 -24.29
CA ALA A 496 6.68 -16.36 -24.47
C ALA A 496 6.28 -17.27 -25.62
N ALA A 497 5.12 -17.91 -25.48
CA ALA A 497 4.46 -18.65 -26.54
C ALA A 497 2.98 -18.30 -26.49
N ARG A 498 2.40 -17.79 -27.57
CA ARG A 498 1.00 -17.34 -27.56
C ARG A 498 0.34 -17.48 -28.90
N ARG A 499 -0.98 -17.52 -28.86
CA ARG A 499 -1.84 -17.46 -30.03
C ARG A 499 -2.62 -16.15 -30.03
N GLU A 500 -2.69 -15.53 -31.19
CA GLU A 500 -3.41 -14.29 -31.44
C GLU A 500 -4.38 -14.49 -32.60
N LYS A 501 -5.48 -13.75 -32.56
CA LYS A 501 -6.53 -13.77 -33.57
C LYS A 501 -6.94 -12.35 -33.86
N TYR A 502 -6.88 -11.96 -35.13
CA TYR A 502 -7.24 -10.62 -35.60
C TYR A 502 -8.26 -10.72 -36.73
N GLU A 503 -9.19 -9.78 -36.76
CA GLU A 503 -10.10 -9.59 -37.90
C GLU A 503 -10.06 -8.11 -38.31
N PRO A 504 -9.01 -7.67 -39.02
CA PRO A 504 -8.83 -6.27 -39.39
C PRO A 504 -10.00 -5.75 -40.25
N LEU A 505 -10.39 -4.49 -40.06
CA LEU A 505 -11.63 -3.93 -40.63
C LEU A 505 -11.76 -4.07 -42.16
N TYR A 506 -10.64 -3.99 -42.89
CA TYR A 506 -10.62 -4.04 -44.36
C TYR A 506 -9.93 -5.27 -44.94
N MET A 507 -9.45 -6.18 -44.10
CA MET A 507 -8.92 -7.47 -44.56
C MET A 507 -10.02 -8.53 -44.46
N SER A 508 -10.24 -9.29 -45.52
CA SER A 508 -11.27 -10.31 -45.52
C SER A 508 -10.81 -11.55 -44.75
N GLY A 509 -11.44 -11.82 -43.61
CA GLY A 509 -11.26 -13.06 -42.85
C GLY A 509 -10.47 -12.88 -41.54
N GLU A 510 -10.56 -13.91 -40.70
CA GLU A 510 -9.82 -14.00 -39.45
C GLU A 510 -8.41 -14.50 -39.72
N THR A 511 -7.39 -13.78 -39.25
CA THR A 511 -6.00 -14.22 -39.27
C THR A 511 -5.59 -14.71 -37.89
N GLU A 512 -5.05 -15.94 -37.83
CA GLU A 512 -4.53 -16.56 -36.62
C GLU A 512 -3.01 -16.63 -36.69
N LEU A 513 -2.35 -16.15 -35.63
CA LEU A 513 -0.89 -16.14 -35.51
C LEU A 513 -0.48 -16.91 -34.25
N GLU A 514 0.50 -17.79 -34.37
CA GLU A 514 1.22 -18.35 -33.21
C GLU A 514 2.61 -17.74 -33.14
N ARG A 515 2.93 -17.16 -31.98
CA ARG A 515 4.18 -16.43 -31.74
C ARG A 515 4.99 -17.08 -30.64
N TYR A 516 6.29 -17.15 -30.85
CA TYR A 516 7.27 -17.62 -29.88
C TYR A 516 8.37 -16.57 -29.72
N THR A 517 8.43 -15.93 -28.56
CA THR A 517 9.36 -14.82 -28.29
C THR A 517 10.43 -15.26 -27.31
N ALA A 518 11.67 -14.84 -27.56
CA ALA A 518 12.77 -14.91 -26.60
C ALA A 518 13.44 -13.54 -26.49
N LYS A 519 13.48 -12.95 -25.30
CA LYS A 519 14.05 -11.62 -25.03
C LYS A 519 15.01 -11.70 -23.85
N LEU A 520 16.23 -11.21 -24.04
CA LEU A 520 17.21 -11.00 -22.97
C LEU A 520 17.57 -9.51 -22.92
N ALA A 521 17.36 -8.87 -21.78
CA ALA A 521 17.61 -7.45 -21.63
C ALA A 521 18.28 -7.13 -20.30
N TRP A 522 19.17 -6.14 -20.32
CA TRP A 522 19.70 -5.48 -19.15
C TRP A 522 18.91 -4.21 -18.89
N TYR A 523 18.46 -4.04 -17.66
CA TYR A 523 17.66 -2.90 -17.21
C TYR A 523 18.45 -2.07 -16.21
N LYS A 524 18.25 -0.75 -16.26
CA LYS A 524 18.77 0.19 -15.27
C LYS A 524 17.71 1.15 -14.81
N ARG A 525 17.53 1.24 -13.49
CA ARG A 525 16.68 2.22 -12.84
C ARG A 525 17.52 3.49 -12.61
N LEU A 526 17.25 4.53 -13.39
CA LEU A 526 17.95 5.82 -13.32
C LEU A 526 17.43 6.69 -12.16
N SER A 527 16.16 6.50 -11.80
CA SER A 527 15.52 7.06 -10.60
C SER A 527 14.32 6.20 -10.23
N ASP A 528 13.67 6.48 -9.10
CA ASP A 528 12.41 5.82 -8.68
C ASP A 528 11.28 5.93 -9.73
N ARG A 529 11.42 6.84 -10.70
CA ARG A 529 10.41 7.11 -11.73
C ARG A 529 10.83 6.64 -13.10
N MET A 530 12.09 6.26 -13.31
CA MET A 530 12.68 6.05 -14.64
C MET A 530 13.45 4.74 -14.72
N ARG A 531 13.07 3.91 -15.69
CA ARG A 531 13.76 2.67 -16.03
C ARG A 531 14.06 2.65 -17.52
N VAL A 532 15.27 2.25 -17.87
CA VAL A 532 15.70 2.01 -19.24
C VAL A 532 16.11 0.56 -19.37
N GLY A 533 15.96 -0.01 -20.56
CA GLY A 533 16.43 -1.35 -20.88
C GLY A 533 17.06 -1.41 -22.26
N VAL A 534 18.10 -2.21 -22.37
CA VAL A 534 18.79 -2.52 -23.63
C VAL A 534 18.97 -4.03 -23.69
N GLY A 535 18.62 -4.63 -24.81
CA GLY A 535 18.64 -6.08 -24.95
C GLY A 535 18.63 -6.55 -26.39
N TYR A 536 18.33 -7.83 -26.51
CA TYR A 536 18.17 -8.52 -27.78
C TYR A 536 16.94 -9.40 -27.70
N ALA A 537 16.11 -9.37 -28.73
CA ALA A 537 14.90 -10.15 -28.81
C ALA A 537 14.81 -10.87 -30.15
N GLY A 538 14.31 -12.09 -30.13
CA GLY A 538 13.96 -12.87 -31.31
C GLY A 538 12.53 -13.38 -31.19
N GLU A 539 11.90 -13.56 -32.33
CA GLU A 539 10.53 -14.02 -32.46
C GLU A 539 10.39 -14.96 -33.66
N LEU A 540 9.69 -16.06 -33.45
CA LEU A 540 9.20 -16.92 -34.52
C LEU A 540 7.69 -16.77 -34.58
N VAL A 541 7.17 -16.37 -35.74
CA VAL A 541 5.74 -16.23 -36.00
C VAL A 541 5.33 -17.26 -37.03
N THR A 542 4.25 -17.97 -36.77
CA THR A 542 3.67 -18.91 -37.72
C THR A 542 2.21 -18.55 -37.99
N SER A 543 1.84 -18.56 -39.26
CA SER A 543 0.48 -18.41 -39.77
C SER A 543 0.08 -19.66 -40.57
N TYR A 544 -1.17 -19.75 -41.01
CA TYR A 544 -1.67 -20.93 -41.76
C TYR A 544 -0.87 -21.23 -43.05
N ASP A 545 -0.28 -20.21 -43.68
CA ASP A 545 0.37 -20.34 -45.00
C ASP A 545 1.86 -19.92 -45.01
N ASP A 546 2.36 -19.25 -43.96
CA ASP A 546 3.74 -18.72 -43.91
C ASP A 546 4.31 -18.67 -42.49
N GLY A 547 5.63 -18.72 -42.35
CA GLY A 547 6.35 -18.62 -41.08
C GLY A 547 7.56 -17.71 -41.19
N ASP A 548 7.68 -16.79 -40.24
CA ASP A 548 8.69 -15.73 -40.25
C ASP A 548 9.51 -15.79 -38.96
N ASP A 549 10.85 -15.68 -39.09
CA ASP A 549 11.77 -15.74 -37.96
C ASP A 549 12.67 -14.51 -37.93
N GLU A 550 12.43 -13.65 -36.95
CA GLU A 550 13.05 -12.35 -36.87
C GLU A 550 13.76 -12.13 -35.55
N HIS A 551 14.87 -11.42 -35.58
CA HIS A 551 15.63 -11.14 -34.37
C HIS A 551 16.43 -9.85 -34.47
N GLY A 552 16.66 -9.20 -33.33
CA GLY A 552 17.36 -7.92 -33.34
C GLY A 552 17.47 -7.22 -31.98
N PRO A 553 18.18 -6.08 -31.95
CA PRO A 553 18.28 -5.25 -30.75
C PRO A 553 16.93 -4.79 -30.23
N TYR A 554 16.82 -4.68 -28.91
CA TYR A 554 15.62 -4.22 -28.21
C TYR A 554 15.99 -3.07 -27.25
N LEU A 555 15.15 -2.04 -27.21
CA LEU A 555 15.27 -0.91 -26.29
C LEU A 555 13.92 -0.67 -25.62
N THR A 556 13.95 -0.35 -24.33
CA THR A 556 12.75 0.08 -23.60
C THR A 556 13.03 1.27 -22.70
N PHE A 557 12.03 2.10 -22.54
CA PHE A 557 12.04 3.27 -21.68
C PHE A 557 10.70 3.38 -20.97
N SER A 558 10.72 3.54 -19.65
CA SER A 558 9.51 3.84 -18.88
C SER A 558 9.78 4.99 -17.92
N PHE A 559 8.86 5.96 -17.92
CA PHE A 559 8.78 7.02 -16.92
C PHE A 559 7.40 6.99 -16.29
N ASN A 560 7.31 7.01 -14.96
CA ASN A 560 6.04 7.15 -14.26
C ASN A 560 6.20 7.97 -12.98
N ASN A 561 5.41 9.04 -12.84
CA ASN A 561 5.33 9.85 -11.62
C ASN A 561 3.89 10.08 -11.12
N LEU A 562 2.98 9.15 -11.44
CA LEU A 562 1.60 9.17 -10.96
C LEU A 562 1.56 9.19 -9.42
N ASP A 563 0.61 9.93 -8.88
CA ASP A 563 0.40 10.05 -7.43
C ASP A 563 -0.28 8.82 -6.81
N ASP A 564 -1.22 8.22 -7.54
CA ASP A 564 -1.90 6.97 -7.21
C ASP A 564 -1.93 6.08 -8.47
N PRO A 565 -1.42 4.84 -8.43
CA PRO A 565 -1.37 3.95 -9.61
C PRO A 565 -2.74 3.37 -10.02
N ILE A 566 -3.76 3.50 -9.17
CA ILE A 566 -5.09 2.92 -9.40
C ILE A 566 -6.12 4.03 -9.66
N LEU A 567 -6.00 5.15 -8.95
CA LEU A 567 -6.84 6.34 -9.11
C LEU A 567 -6.01 7.61 -9.27
N PRO A 568 -5.19 7.73 -10.34
CA PRO A 568 -4.31 8.89 -10.50
C PRO A 568 -5.11 10.20 -10.48
N THR A 569 -4.67 11.19 -9.73
CA THR A 569 -5.24 12.56 -9.81
C THR A 569 -4.32 13.52 -10.53
N ARG A 570 -3.01 13.24 -10.50
CA ARG A 570 -1.99 14.04 -11.15
C ARG A 570 -0.82 13.18 -11.59
N GLY A 571 -0.11 13.64 -12.61
CA GLY A 571 1.15 13.06 -13.03
C GLY A 571 1.15 12.68 -14.49
N PHE A 572 2.17 11.92 -14.85
CA PHE A 572 2.51 11.53 -16.20
C PHE A 572 3.16 10.15 -16.18
N GLU A 573 2.71 9.33 -17.11
CA GLU A 573 3.29 8.03 -17.41
C GLU A 573 3.60 7.98 -18.90
N VAL A 574 4.74 7.40 -19.24
CA VAL A 574 5.09 7.00 -20.61
C VAL A 574 5.85 5.69 -20.59
N VAL A 575 5.48 4.78 -21.48
CA VAL A 575 6.17 3.52 -21.73
C VAL A 575 6.43 3.43 -23.22
N SER A 576 7.67 3.15 -23.58
CA SER A 576 8.13 3.03 -24.96
C SER A 576 8.96 1.76 -25.12
N ASP A 577 8.61 0.95 -26.10
CA ASP A 577 9.33 -0.25 -26.52
C ASP A 577 9.72 -0.11 -27.98
N PHE A 578 10.96 -0.45 -28.30
CA PHE A 578 11.51 -0.42 -29.66
C PHE A 578 12.24 -1.73 -29.94
N TRP A 579 11.96 -2.33 -31.08
CA TRP A 579 12.62 -3.52 -31.57
C TRP A 579 13.08 -3.30 -33.00
N PHE A 580 14.32 -3.69 -33.26
CA PHE A 580 15.01 -3.46 -34.53
C PHE A 580 15.30 -4.82 -35.19
N PRO A 581 14.28 -5.53 -35.72
CA PRO A 581 14.47 -6.83 -36.36
C PRO A 581 15.43 -6.71 -37.57
N ILE A 582 16.25 -7.74 -37.78
CA ILE A 582 17.23 -7.79 -38.88
C ILE A 582 16.56 -8.43 -40.09
N GLY A 583 15.66 -7.68 -40.73
CA GLY A 583 14.89 -8.18 -41.88
C GLY A 583 13.65 -7.34 -42.16
N HIS A 584 13.05 -6.79 -41.11
CA HIS A 584 11.85 -5.94 -41.18
C HIS A 584 12.07 -4.51 -40.71
N ASP A 585 11.05 -3.69 -40.90
CA ASP A 585 10.99 -2.33 -40.38
C ASP A 585 11.00 -2.29 -38.84
N VAL A 586 11.38 -1.14 -38.30
CA VAL A 586 11.45 -0.92 -36.85
C VAL A 586 10.05 -0.98 -36.26
N VAL A 587 9.86 -1.93 -35.35
CA VAL A 587 8.63 -2.03 -34.59
C VAL A 587 8.75 -1.26 -33.29
N SER A 588 7.80 -0.37 -33.04
CA SER A 588 7.77 0.38 -31.78
C SER A 588 6.37 0.55 -31.24
N SER A 589 6.27 0.69 -29.92
CA SER A 589 5.04 1.05 -29.22
C SER A 589 5.38 2.07 -28.16
N THR A 590 4.83 3.28 -28.28
CA THR A 590 4.92 4.32 -27.26
C THR A 590 3.52 4.69 -26.81
N ARG A 591 3.30 4.67 -25.50
CA ARG A 591 2.04 5.06 -24.87
C ARG A 591 2.34 6.06 -23.77
N PHE A 592 1.56 7.13 -23.71
CA PHE A 592 1.64 8.10 -22.63
C PHE A 592 0.26 8.46 -22.10
N THR A 593 0.20 8.80 -20.82
CA THR A 593 -1.00 9.34 -20.18
C THR A 593 -0.62 10.41 -19.17
N SER A 594 -1.32 11.54 -19.18
CA SER A 594 -1.18 12.61 -18.21
C SER A 594 -2.51 12.86 -17.50
N TYR A 595 -2.44 13.06 -16.19
CA TYR A 595 -3.57 13.46 -15.36
C TYR A 595 -3.32 14.87 -14.83
N ILE A 596 -4.26 15.78 -15.10
CA ILE A 596 -4.14 17.20 -14.77
C ILE A 596 -5.35 17.60 -13.90
N PRO A 597 -5.17 17.90 -12.61
CA PRO A 597 -6.27 18.31 -11.75
C PRO A 597 -6.77 19.71 -12.14
N ILE A 598 -8.08 19.90 -12.25
CA ILE A 598 -8.69 21.20 -12.61
C ILE A 598 -9.52 21.77 -11.46
N MET A 599 -10.30 20.94 -10.79
CA MET A 599 -11.10 21.29 -9.61
C MET A 599 -11.05 20.15 -8.60
N LYS A 600 -11.60 20.37 -7.41
CA LYS A 600 -11.78 19.31 -6.42
C LYS A 600 -12.53 18.13 -7.05
N ASP A 601 -11.93 16.95 -7.01
CA ASP A 601 -12.44 15.68 -7.56
C ASP A 601 -12.59 15.60 -9.11
N ASN A 602 -12.11 16.60 -9.86
CA ASN A 602 -12.18 16.64 -11.33
C ASN A 602 -10.78 16.79 -11.95
N LYS A 603 -10.51 16.00 -12.97
CA LYS A 603 -9.23 16.01 -13.70
C LYS A 603 -9.46 15.91 -15.20
N VAL A 604 -8.52 16.46 -15.96
CA VAL A 604 -8.36 16.13 -17.38
C VAL A 604 -7.42 14.94 -17.51
N VAL A 605 -7.82 13.99 -18.35
CA VAL A 605 -7.01 12.87 -18.78
C VAL A 605 -6.58 13.17 -20.21
N PHE A 606 -5.27 13.26 -20.43
CA PHE A 606 -4.71 13.40 -21.77
C PHE A 606 -3.81 12.20 -22.05
N GLY A 607 -4.27 11.32 -22.93
CA GLY A 607 -3.55 10.10 -23.30
C GLY A 607 -3.26 10.06 -24.79
N GLY A 608 -2.39 9.15 -25.17
CA GLY A 608 -2.12 8.91 -26.58
C GLY A 608 -0.94 7.96 -26.77
N GLY A 609 -0.58 7.80 -28.03
CA GLY A 609 0.56 6.97 -28.37
C GLY A 609 0.85 6.91 -29.85
N LEU A 610 1.90 6.18 -30.16
CA LEU A 610 2.42 5.92 -31.49
C LEU A 610 2.84 4.46 -31.57
N LYS A 611 2.53 3.80 -32.67
CA LYS A 611 3.08 2.51 -33.08
C LYS A 611 3.73 2.65 -34.45
N THR A 612 4.85 1.97 -34.62
CA THR A 612 5.49 1.75 -35.93
C THR A 612 5.62 0.26 -36.15
N GLY A 613 5.57 -0.16 -37.39
CA GLY A 613 5.62 -1.56 -37.80
C GLY A 613 5.69 -1.67 -39.31
N ASP A 614 5.32 -2.83 -39.80
CA ASP A 614 5.31 -3.19 -41.22
C ASP A 614 3.87 -3.54 -41.63
N GLY A 615 3.21 -2.67 -42.39
CA GLY A 615 1.83 -2.81 -42.83
C GLY A 615 1.62 -3.96 -43.82
N ASP A 616 2.68 -4.39 -44.51
CA ASP A 616 2.64 -5.53 -45.44
C ASP A 616 2.63 -6.87 -44.69
N SER A 617 3.17 -6.90 -43.47
CA SER A 617 3.14 -8.06 -42.58
C SER A 617 2.24 -7.82 -41.37
N LEU A 618 1.04 -8.43 -41.35
CA LEU A 618 0.13 -8.33 -40.19
C LEU A 618 0.78 -8.80 -38.87
N ALA A 619 1.83 -9.64 -38.96
CA ALA A 619 2.61 -10.06 -37.80
C ALA A 619 3.39 -8.89 -37.14
N TYR A 620 3.78 -7.88 -37.91
CA TYR A 620 4.60 -6.76 -37.43
C TYR A 620 3.95 -5.39 -37.63
N ALA A 621 2.72 -5.34 -38.15
CA ALA A 621 2.01 -4.11 -38.44
C ALA A 621 1.62 -3.28 -37.20
N ALA A 622 1.55 -1.96 -37.38
CA ALA A 622 0.99 -1.05 -36.40
C ALA A 622 -0.55 -1.18 -36.38
N THR A 623 -1.09 -1.67 -35.26
CA THR A 623 -2.54 -1.86 -35.08
C THR A 623 -3.17 -0.74 -34.25
N LEU A 624 -4.37 -0.30 -34.66
CA LEU A 624 -5.17 0.70 -33.93
C LEU A 624 -6.53 0.11 -33.55
N GLY A 625 -6.81 0.00 -32.24
CA GLY A 625 -8.04 -0.58 -31.68
C GLY A 625 -7.80 -1.78 -30.76
N THR A 626 -6.61 -2.40 -30.81
CA THR A 626 -6.29 -3.63 -30.06
C THR A 626 -6.11 -3.41 -28.56
N HIS A 627 -5.76 -2.20 -28.12
CA HIS A 627 -5.44 -1.90 -26.71
C HIS A 627 -6.33 -0.79 -26.11
N ASN A 628 -7.62 -0.77 -26.46
CA ASN A 628 -8.55 0.31 -26.09
C ASN A 628 -8.12 1.70 -26.58
N GLU A 629 -7.35 1.82 -27.68
CA GLU A 629 -7.01 3.12 -28.26
C GLU A 629 -8.25 3.82 -28.82
N LEU A 630 -9.07 3.05 -29.54
CA LEU A 630 -10.43 3.38 -29.94
C LEU A 630 -11.32 2.17 -29.66
N TYR A 631 -12.38 2.37 -28.89
CA TYR A 631 -13.25 1.30 -28.44
C TYR A 631 -14.13 0.74 -29.57
N SER A 632 -14.54 1.59 -30.51
CA SER A 632 -15.33 1.20 -31.70
C SER A 632 -14.58 0.22 -32.61
N LEU A 633 -13.24 0.30 -32.63
CA LEU A 633 -12.35 -0.57 -33.42
C LEU A 633 -11.90 -1.82 -32.67
N GLY A 634 -12.42 -2.06 -31.46
CA GLY A 634 -11.89 -3.10 -30.57
C GLY A 634 -11.98 -4.54 -31.09
N GLN A 635 -12.98 -4.83 -31.94
CA GLN A 635 -13.13 -6.12 -32.62
C GLN A 635 -12.47 -6.14 -34.00
N HIS A 636 -12.44 -4.99 -34.67
CA HIS A 636 -11.96 -4.83 -36.03
C HIS A 636 -10.92 -3.72 -36.10
N PRO A 637 -9.65 -4.01 -35.74
CA PRO A 637 -8.61 -2.98 -35.70
C PRO A 637 -8.23 -2.52 -37.10
N LEU A 638 -7.69 -1.29 -37.18
CA LEU A 638 -7.00 -0.80 -38.37
C LEU A 638 -5.52 -1.23 -38.34
N VAL A 639 -4.93 -1.34 -39.52
CA VAL A 639 -3.57 -1.91 -39.73
C VAL A 639 -2.82 -1.07 -40.77
N GLY A 640 -1.54 -0.79 -40.50
CA GLY A 640 -0.61 -0.14 -41.44
C GLY A 640 0.80 -0.05 -40.87
N ASP A 641 1.69 0.68 -41.55
CA ASP A 641 3.08 0.90 -41.11
C ASP A 641 3.17 1.73 -39.82
N GLN A 642 2.27 2.70 -39.66
CA GLN A 642 2.28 3.62 -38.53
C GLN A 642 0.86 3.87 -38.03
N ALA A 643 0.71 3.95 -36.72
CA ALA A 643 -0.56 4.32 -36.10
C ALA A 643 -0.31 5.29 -34.94
N TYR A 644 -1.10 6.36 -34.84
CA TYR A 644 -1.09 7.23 -33.66
C TYR A 644 -2.50 7.50 -33.18
N TRP A 645 -2.63 7.77 -31.89
CA TRP A 645 -3.90 8.13 -31.29
C TRP A 645 -3.74 9.14 -30.17
N LEU A 646 -4.84 9.84 -29.91
CA LEU A 646 -5.00 10.82 -28.86
C LEU A 646 -6.31 10.54 -28.14
N HIS A 647 -6.27 10.72 -26.83
CA HIS A 647 -7.38 10.60 -25.92
C HIS A 647 -7.46 11.87 -25.10
N LEU A 648 -8.65 12.49 -25.07
CA LEU A 648 -8.93 13.63 -24.22
C LEU A 648 -10.20 13.36 -23.42
N GLY A 649 -10.04 13.25 -22.10
CA GLY A 649 -11.10 12.97 -21.15
C GLY A 649 -11.23 14.04 -20.07
N ILE A 650 -12.45 14.26 -19.59
CA ILE A 650 -12.72 14.91 -18.30
C ILE A 650 -13.29 13.84 -17.39
N GLU A 651 -12.52 13.47 -16.37
CA GLU A 651 -12.90 12.45 -15.40
C GLU A 651 -13.26 13.11 -14.06
N ARG A 652 -14.35 12.62 -13.45
CA ARG A 652 -14.77 12.95 -12.10
C ARG A 652 -14.84 11.68 -11.26
N ALA A 653 -14.17 11.69 -10.11
CA ALA A 653 -14.34 10.66 -9.10
C ALA A 653 -15.58 10.99 -8.23
N PHE A 654 -16.56 10.09 -8.18
CA PHE A 654 -17.77 10.25 -7.34
C PHE A 654 -17.62 9.58 -5.99
N MET A 655 -16.76 8.57 -5.92
CA MET A 655 -16.44 7.85 -4.70
C MET A 655 -14.97 7.51 -4.72
N ARG A 656 -14.25 7.88 -3.66
CA ARG A 656 -12.88 7.41 -3.40
C ARG A 656 -12.89 6.70 -2.06
N SER A 657 -12.33 5.50 -2.03
CA SER A 657 -12.34 4.65 -0.85
C SER A 657 -11.05 3.83 -0.79
N TRP A 658 -10.82 3.19 0.35
CA TRP A 658 -9.65 2.33 0.58
C TRP A 658 -9.59 1.13 -0.38
N TRP A 659 -10.74 0.66 -0.90
CA TRP A 659 -10.83 -0.48 -1.83
C TRP A 659 -10.73 -0.08 -3.30
N GLY A 660 -10.93 1.20 -3.64
CA GLY A 660 -10.93 1.66 -5.03
C GLY A 660 -11.68 2.96 -5.18
N GLY A 661 -12.29 3.16 -6.33
CA GLY A 661 -13.15 4.31 -6.57
C GLY A 661 -14.20 4.02 -7.61
N LEU A 662 -15.11 4.98 -7.77
CA LEU A 662 -16.08 5.02 -8.87
C LEU A 662 -15.89 6.33 -9.61
N ASN A 663 -15.58 6.25 -10.90
CA ASN A 663 -15.31 7.41 -11.72
C ASN A 663 -16.27 7.44 -12.91
N VAL A 664 -16.59 8.65 -13.37
CA VAL A 664 -17.21 8.87 -14.68
C VAL A 664 -16.31 9.76 -15.50
N GLU A 665 -16.14 9.39 -16.75
CA GLU A 665 -15.35 10.12 -17.73
C GLU A 665 -16.20 10.45 -18.94
N ILE A 666 -16.14 11.69 -19.39
CA ILE A 666 -16.58 12.09 -20.73
C ILE A 666 -15.31 12.23 -21.57
N PHE A 667 -15.23 11.55 -22.70
CA PHE A 667 -14.01 11.51 -23.49
C PHE A 667 -14.26 11.68 -24.99
N GLY A 668 -13.20 12.07 -25.70
CA GLY A 668 -13.07 11.96 -27.14
C GLY A 668 -11.74 11.28 -27.49
N ASN A 669 -11.78 10.33 -28.41
CA ASN A 669 -10.61 9.70 -29.00
C ASN A 669 -10.50 10.08 -30.46
N TYR A 670 -9.27 10.22 -30.93
CA TYR A 670 -8.94 10.35 -32.34
C TYR A 670 -7.74 9.47 -32.62
N GLY A 671 -7.77 8.73 -33.72
CA GLY A 671 -6.62 7.95 -34.17
C GLY A 671 -6.50 7.92 -35.68
N ARG A 672 -5.30 7.64 -36.14
CA ARG A 672 -4.99 7.54 -37.57
C ARG A 672 -3.96 6.45 -37.82
N VAL A 673 -4.13 5.75 -38.93
CA VAL A 673 -3.19 4.78 -39.49
C VAL A 673 -2.66 5.31 -40.82
N MET A 674 -1.39 5.05 -41.12
CA MET A 674 -0.67 5.46 -42.33
C MET A 674 0.11 4.27 -42.87
N GLY A 675 0.27 4.17 -44.19
CA GLY A 675 0.92 3.03 -44.84
C GLY A 675 0.09 1.75 -44.75
N GLY A 676 -1.24 1.90 -44.88
CA GLY A 676 -2.18 0.77 -44.94
C GLY A 676 -2.81 0.65 -46.34
N PRO A 677 -3.80 -0.25 -46.54
CA PRO A 677 -4.44 -0.47 -47.84
C PRO A 677 -5.02 0.78 -48.52
N ASP A 678 -5.48 1.75 -47.73
CA ASP A 678 -6.06 3.02 -48.18
C ASP A 678 -5.07 4.20 -48.07
N ASP A 679 -3.76 3.94 -48.00
CA ASP A 679 -2.64 4.86 -47.73
C ASP A 679 -2.72 5.59 -46.37
N GLU A 680 -3.87 6.16 -46.01
CA GLU A 680 -4.12 6.81 -44.72
C GLU A 680 -5.60 6.74 -44.32
N GLU A 681 -5.87 6.41 -43.06
CA GLU A 681 -7.23 6.39 -42.52
C GLU A 681 -7.28 6.99 -41.12
N SER A 682 -8.28 7.86 -40.85
CA SER A 682 -8.51 8.43 -39.52
C SER A 682 -9.91 8.14 -39.01
N ARG A 683 -10.00 7.99 -37.68
CA ARG A 683 -11.23 7.71 -36.95
C ARG A 683 -11.32 8.59 -35.71
N TRP A 684 -12.53 9.03 -35.39
CA TRP A 684 -12.83 9.66 -34.11
C TRP A 684 -14.02 8.99 -33.44
N GLU A 685 -14.03 9.05 -32.12
CA GLU A 685 -15.17 8.63 -31.30
C GLU A 685 -15.29 9.51 -30.06
N ALA A 686 -16.51 9.65 -29.55
CA ALA A 686 -16.77 10.37 -28.31
C ALA A 686 -17.69 9.54 -27.43
N GLY A 687 -17.51 9.63 -26.12
CA GLY A 687 -18.21 8.71 -25.24
C GLY A 687 -18.24 9.09 -23.77
N LEU A 688 -18.89 8.22 -23.03
CA LEU A 688 -19.01 8.24 -21.58
C LEU A 688 -18.52 6.90 -21.04
N ALA A 689 -17.65 6.93 -20.03
CA ALA A 689 -17.22 5.72 -19.35
C ALA A 689 -17.49 5.81 -17.84
N PHE A 690 -17.96 4.70 -17.28
CA PHE A 690 -18.03 4.47 -15.84
C PHE A 690 -16.97 3.43 -15.48
N SER A 691 -16.08 3.73 -14.53
CA SER A 691 -15.04 2.80 -14.11
C SER A 691 -15.06 2.58 -12.60
N ALA A 692 -14.74 1.34 -12.20
CA ALA A 692 -14.54 0.96 -10.82
C ALA A 692 -13.16 0.29 -10.64
N PRO A 693 -12.07 1.07 -10.66
CA PRO A 693 -10.72 0.54 -10.50
C PRO A 693 -10.45 0.18 -9.03
N THR A 694 -9.81 -0.96 -8.82
CA THR A 694 -9.34 -1.46 -7.51
C THR A 694 -7.92 -2.03 -7.65
N ASN A 695 -7.30 -2.48 -6.54
CA ASN A 695 -5.93 -3.01 -6.58
C ASN A 695 -5.77 -4.28 -7.43
N ASN A 696 -6.80 -5.14 -7.47
CA ASN A 696 -6.71 -6.51 -8.03
C ASN A 696 -7.87 -6.81 -9.00
N PHE A 697 -8.70 -5.82 -9.30
CA PHE A 697 -9.87 -5.95 -10.16
C PHE A 697 -10.20 -4.60 -10.77
N ASN A 698 -10.54 -4.57 -12.05
CA ASN A 698 -11.01 -3.37 -12.72
C ASN A 698 -12.32 -3.68 -13.45
N SER A 699 -13.23 -2.72 -13.51
CA SER A 699 -14.41 -2.86 -14.35
C SER A 699 -14.76 -1.53 -14.99
N LYS A 700 -15.19 -1.58 -16.25
CA LYS A 700 -15.54 -0.41 -17.04
C LYS A 700 -16.83 -0.68 -17.81
N LEU A 701 -17.72 0.30 -17.86
CA LEU A 701 -18.89 0.36 -18.73
C LEU A 701 -18.74 1.58 -19.62
N ILE A 702 -18.85 1.42 -20.93
CA ILE A 702 -18.49 2.44 -21.92
C ILE A 702 -19.64 2.61 -22.91
N PHE A 703 -19.97 3.85 -23.23
CA PHE A 703 -20.93 4.24 -24.24
C PHE A 703 -20.20 5.09 -25.26
N VAL A 704 -20.19 4.68 -26.52
CA VAL A 704 -19.37 5.30 -27.57
C VAL A 704 -20.24 5.64 -28.76
N TYR A 705 -20.09 6.86 -29.26
CA TYR A 705 -20.60 7.30 -30.55
C TYR A 705 -19.42 7.56 -31.48
N ASP A 706 -19.41 6.91 -32.63
CA ASP A 706 -18.29 6.94 -33.58
C ASP A 706 -18.58 7.78 -34.83
N GLN A 707 -17.53 7.98 -35.63
CA GLN A 707 -17.55 8.74 -36.88
C GLN A 707 -18.59 8.27 -37.90
N ASP A 708 -18.91 6.97 -37.92
CA ASP A 708 -19.85 6.37 -38.87
C ASP A 708 -21.31 6.49 -38.39
N GLY A 709 -21.53 7.14 -37.24
CA GLY A 709 -22.83 7.25 -36.58
C GLY A 709 -23.23 6.01 -35.80
N GLY A 710 -22.28 5.09 -35.58
CA GLY A 710 -22.46 3.91 -34.75
C GLY A 710 -22.58 4.27 -33.28
N PHE A 711 -23.36 3.47 -32.55
CA PHE A 711 -23.48 3.57 -31.10
C PHE A 711 -23.12 2.22 -30.47
N THR A 712 -22.03 2.20 -29.70
CA THR A 712 -21.49 1.00 -29.07
C THR A 712 -21.66 1.07 -27.56
N VAL A 713 -22.20 0.00 -26.96
CA VAL A 713 -22.23 -0.20 -25.51
C VAL A 713 -21.26 -1.31 -25.15
N GLY A 714 -20.17 -0.92 -24.50
CA GLY A 714 -19.08 -1.78 -24.10
C GLY A 714 -19.01 -2.01 -22.61
N TYR A 715 -18.47 -3.16 -22.21
CA TYR A 715 -18.01 -3.41 -20.86
C TYR A 715 -16.68 -4.14 -20.87
N SER A 716 -15.89 -3.92 -19.83
CA SER A 716 -14.75 -4.76 -19.49
C SER A 716 -14.76 -5.08 -18.00
N VAL A 717 -14.37 -6.30 -17.65
CA VAL A 717 -14.30 -6.80 -16.28
C VAL A 717 -13.01 -7.58 -16.14
N GLY A 718 -12.21 -7.25 -15.12
CA GLY A 718 -10.86 -7.79 -14.91
C GLY A 718 -9.75 -6.82 -15.30
N ILE A 719 -8.50 -7.22 -15.06
CA ILE A 719 -7.31 -6.43 -15.45
C ILE A 719 -6.90 -6.86 -16.86
N PRO A 720 -6.88 -5.97 -17.85
CA PRO A 720 -6.40 -6.32 -19.19
C PRO A 720 -4.89 -6.61 -19.17
N ARG A 721 -4.50 -7.82 -19.60
CA ARG A 721 -3.12 -8.26 -19.84
C ARG A 721 -2.99 -8.54 -21.35
N PHE A 722 -2.94 -7.47 -22.12
CA PHE A 722 -2.76 -7.58 -23.57
C PHE A 722 -1.35 -8.08 -23.85
N TRP A 723 -1.26 -9.13 -24.67
CA TRP A 723 0.01 -9.67 -25.19
C TRP A 723 0.09 -9.43 -26.69
N ASP A 724 -0.74 -8.56 -27.22
CA ASP A 724 -1.00 -8.46 -28.66
C ASP A 724 0.12 -7.63 -29.32
N GLY A 725 0.76 -8.18 -30.35
CA GLY A 725 1.89 -7.55 -31.06
C GLY A 725 3.12 -8.46 -31.12
N PRO A 726 4.29 -7.97 -31.55
CA PRO A 726 5.50 -8.80 -31.63
C PRO A 726 6.15 -9.03 -30.26
N LEU A 727 6.40 -7.98 -29.48
CA LEU A 727 6.98 -8.13 -28.14
C LEU A 727 5.92 -7.96 -27.04
N PRO A 728 5.85 -8.88 -26.05
CA PRO A 728 5.13 -8.62 -24.81
C PRO A 728 5.81 -7.54 -23.97
#